data_AF-Q7PLP4-F1
#
_entry.id   AF-Q7PLP4-F1
#
_cell.length_a   1.000
_cell.length_b   1.000
_cell.length_c   1.000
_cell.angle_alpha   90.00
_cell.angle_beta   90.00
_cell.angle_gamma   90.00
#
_symmetry.space_group_name_H-M   'P 1'
#
loop_
_entity.id
_entity.type
_entity.pdbx_description
1 polymer ?
#
loop_
_entity_poly.entity_id
_entity_poly.type
_entity_poly.pdbx_seq_one_letter_code
_entity_poly.pdbx_strand_id
1 'polypeptide(L)'
;MEKILAVQSDEYTKLQRCYVELQRKYNENIASSENEESGLSSFLSRLSLTVASLFDKNTYADIYIRSQTRVFPAHKIVLHARSEKWGNDLLSNIQQLDWSDLNEDVVLSLLRWIYTDLIDLQNDGLALDLLKAAHRFGLPSLLGICERALVTSVGVRSCIRFYCVAEEVGASTLLEYCSSIISTHWDDLTTDDFQHMSGPLLFEMLKTKTKHPLHAAVRLLREDVVSLCIQKYGNSLVNTFSENGILPLEMALSSKNAKIAKSLVDNGMANINAVNMEGFSLLKSALKNGDAFSANFLLDQNCLLDLPSKPSSDTALHIICNYGPDNTPEIMEVVKKILQRQLNINIQNIKGETPLHIAIARRNVEMVKLLLKVPNIDINLRTYDEKCALELSLSMGDHEFLIASILLSMGARTDRTNSKTGDSLLQVFALDRHRGEKSAIFLADFADLDHINFRGLTALHIAALNNMPNLVKKLIVNGASSNLKHIDCGLKSALHIAVEANAIDALEAFVELKNKSHDIDFNCQDINGDSPLSLCLSLKRTTLVPTLIRGGSDVNGKNKNNLSPLHQSIKNEDSDISLFLLEQGADITALTENLDSALDLSIKHDLSEVVDALCRRGIALSINKNGESPLWSALEKGYEDVAKILVRHGIDTDCWDEGPEGCRQTLLHRAIDENKESVAIFLIQSQCDLDSSRQPGPNGEGGDEAQDKASPLHLCCHWGQTKVLQTLIDHGANVNLIDAESKSPLHVAIESQYDEIISILLCHPDIDLKLRDKSGNTPFATALDFRNHNAAQRILDRFPTAAEQMDIRGRNFLHLAILKDDLESVLFLLAIQVDVNSRVHDANQSSPLHLAAASQNEMITRNLILAGARMNERDAVQKLPLHIAIERGNLPAVSALIQNNADYDATDADGNNALHIAVRCAQFFIVRELLTESRVNAEATNLKGRNPLHELCRVVEDSTAGLICELFLESMPKYPINIPDMDGNTPLLLSFMRGQSPLCKILVKAGACLGTENKDGINIFNFKLATDQLLHNLLDQLPQESPWAESDYCQHCTNRFTITMRKHHCRHCGRVLCSKCSCNDVPILKFGINKPVRVCTVCFNVLQCGNGSLS
;
A
#
# COMPACT_ATOMS: atom_id res chain seq x y z
N MET A 1 80.45 20.06 -1.30
CA MET A 1 81.58 19.11 -1.34
C MET A 1 82.79 19.73 -2.03
N GLU A 2 82.73 20.12 -3.31
CA GLU A 2 83.85 20.80 -3.99
C GLU A 2 84.30 22.11 -3.31
N LYS A 3 83.37 22.94 -2.83
CA LYS A 3 83.70 24.13 -2.02
C LYS A 3 84.37 23.82 -0.67
N ILE A 4 84.16 22.62 -0.12
CA ILE A 4 84.74 22.21 1.17
C ILE A 4 86.14 21.64 0.94
N LEU A 5 86.32 20.86 -0.14
CA LEU A 5 87.62 20.36 -0.59
C LEU A 5 88.56 21.50 -1.00
N ALA A 6 88.06 22.52 -1.70
CA ALA A 6 88.84 23.71 -2.06
C ALA A 6 89.26 24.53 -0.82
N VAL A 7 88.41 24.61 0.20
CA VAL A 7 88.76 25.29 1.47
C VAL A 7 89.80 24.47 2.25
N GLN A 8 89.69 23.14 2.24
CA GLN A 8 90.66 22.25 2.91
C GLN A 8 92.01 22.20 2.19
N SER A 9 92.06 22.25 0.84
CA SER A 9 93.32 22.36 0.11
C SER A 9 94.01 23.71 0.35
N ASP A 10 93.22 24.78 0.48
CA ASP A 10 93.71 26.14 0.77
C ASP A 10 94.22 26.29 2.22
N GLU A 11 93.60 25.58 3.18
CA GLU A 11 94.13 25.49 4.56
C GLU A 11 95.40 24.63 4.64
N TYR A 12 95.45 23.51 3.92
CA TYR A 12 96.62 22.62 3.92
C TYR A 12 97.85 23.29 3.29
N THR A 13 97.66 24.05 2.20
CA THR A 13 98.72 24.85 1.57
C THR A 13 99.19 25.99 2.47
N LYS A 14 98.29 26.65 3.22
CA LYS A 14 98.66 27.65 4.25
C LYS A 14 99.49 27.03 5.37
N LEU A 15 99.11 25.86 5.86
CA LEU A 15 99.83 25.14 6.93
C LEU A 15 101.24 24.72 6.49
N GLN A 16 101.41 24.28 5.24
CA GLN A 16 102.73 23.98 4.68
C GLN A 16 103.62 25.22 4.53
N ARG A 17 103.08 26.37 4.08
CA ARG A 17 103.84 27.63 4.05
C ARG A 17 104.28 28.05 5.44
N CYS A 18 103.39 27.95 6.44
CA CYS A 18 103.72 28.20 7.85
C CYS A 18 104.84 27.29 8.35
N TYR A 19 104.83 26.00 8.01
CA TYR A 19 105.89 25.07 8.44
C TYR A 19 107.25 25.45 7.88
N VAL A 20 107.33 25.82 6.58
CA VAL A 20 108.57 26.26 5.93
C VAL A 20 109.07 27.58 6.53
N GLU A 21 108.18 28.53 6.81
CA GLU A 21 108.55 29.77 7.50
C GLU A 21 109.00 29.54 8.95
N LEU A 22 108.40 28.59 9.66
CA LEU A 22 108.80 28.23 11.03
C LEU A 22 110.18 27.58 11.04
N GLN A 23 110.46 26.71 10.07
CA GLN A 23 111.77 26.08 9.87
C GLN A 23 112.84 27.13 9.52
N ARG A 24 112.47 28.17 8.77
CA ARG A 24 113.34 29.34 8.50
C ARG A 24 113.63 30.14 9.78
N LYS A 25 112.60 30.48 10.56
CA LYS A 25 112.75 31.20 11.83
C LYS A 25 113.59 30.41 12.84
N TYR A 26 113.45 29.09 12.85
CA TYR A 26 114.26 28.21 13.69
C TYR A 26 115.75 28.24 13.30
N ASN A 27 116.04 28.19 11.99
CA ASN A 27 117.41 28.26 11.48
C ASN A 27 118.02 29.68 11.61
N GLU A 28 117.23 30.75 11.48
CA GLU A 28 117.65 32.15 11.70
C GLU A 28 117.93 32.42 13.19
N ASN A 29 117.12 31.89 14.11
CA ASN A 29 117.28 32.08 15.56
C ASN A 29 118.52 31.36 16.13
N ILE A 30 118.98 30.28 15.50
CA ILE A 30 120.23 29.60 15.87
C ILE A 30 121.46 30.47 15.50
N ALA A 31 121.31 31.47 14.61
CA ALA A 31 122.41 32.30 14.10
C ALA A 31 122.63 33.63 14.86
N SER A 32 121.74 34.04 15.77
CA SER A 32 121.76 35.39 16.38
C SER A 32 121.98 35.45 17.89
N SER A 33 122.23 34.34 18.59
CA SER A 33 122.50 34.33 20.04
C SER A 33 124.01 34.19 20.35
N GLU A 34 124.63 35.28 20.80
CA GLU A 34 125.97 35.30 21.41
C GLU A 34 125.93 34.70 22.83
N ASN A 35 126.68 33.62 23.08
CA ASN A 35 127.80 33.59 24.04
C ASN A 35 128.32 32.16 24.27
N GLU A 36 129.63 32.04 24.05
CA GLU A 36 130.59 31.04 24.52
C GLU A 36 130.47 29.58 24.03
N GLU A 37 131.44 29.23 23.16
CA GLU A 37 131.96 27.91 22.77
C GLU A 37 131.55 27.33 21.39
N SER A 38 132.59 26.99 20.61
CA SER A 38 132.63 26.36 19.29
C SER A 38 132.47 27.26 18.05
N GLY A 39 133.60 27.71 17.51
CA GLY A 39 133.72 28.57 16.32
C GLY A 39 133.35 27.96 14.96
N LEU A 40 132.41 27.00 14.87
CA LEU A 40 131.99 26.37 13.61
C LEU A 40 130.61 26.78 13.10
N SER A 41 129.66 27.18 13.96
CA SER A 41 128.27 27.45 13.55
C SER A 41 128.06 28.79 12.83
N SER A 42 128.87 29.81 13.12
CA SER A 42 128.83 31.05 12.34
C SER A 42 129.40 30.86 10.93
N PHE A 43 130.21 29.82 10.68
CA PHE A 43 130.80 29.58 9.36
C PHE A 43 129.82 28.93 8.39
N LEU A 44 129.11 27.86 8.77
CA LEU A 44 128.12 27.18 7.90
C LEU A 44 126.92 28.07 7.53
N SER A 45 126.44 28.88 8.49
CA SER A 45 125.36 29.86 8.26
C SER A 45 125.83 31.01 7.35
N ARG A 46 127.04 31.55 7.59
CA ARG A 46 127.66 32.50 6.65
C ARG A 46 127.89 31.87 5.28
N LEU A 47 128.26 30.59 5.19
CA LEU A 47 128.53 29.89 3.94
C LEU A 47 127.24 29.59 3.15
N SER A 48 126.15 29.22 3.82
CA SER A 48 124.84 29.06 3.20
C SER A 48 124.25 30.41 2.76
N LEU A 49 124.37 31.45 3.59
CA LEU A 49 123.99 32.82 3.21
C LEU A 49 124.86 33.35 2.07
N THR A 50 126.16 33.05 2.04
CA THR A 50 127.00 33.44 0.89
C THR A 50 126.59 32.66 -0.34
N VAL A 51 126.40 31.33 -0.29
CA VAL A 51 125.92 30.53 -1.43
C VAL A 51 124.57 31.03 -1.94
N ALA A 52 123.60 31.30 -1.08
CA ALA A 52 122.33 31.90 -1.47
C ALA A 52 122.51 33.32 -2.07
N SER A 53 123.44 34.12 -1.55
CA SER A 53 123.75 35.46 -2.08
C SER A 53 124.49 35.47 -3.42
N LEU A 54 125.06 34.32 -3.82
CA LEU A 54 125.71 34.09 -5.12
C LEU A 54 124.72 33.77 -6.23
N PHE A 55 123.45 33.52 -5.90
CA PHE A 55 122.40 33.35 -6.89
C PHE A 55 122.31 34.60 -7.79
N ASP A 56 122.41 34.38 -9.10
CA ASP A 56 122.34 35.41 -10.15
C ASP A 56 123.44 36.51 -10.08
N LYS A 57 124.54 36.24 -9.37
CA LYS A 57 125.73 37.13 -9.36
C LYS A 57 126.91 36.49 -10.08
N ASN A 58 127.66 37.31 -10.82
CA ASN A 58 128.88 36.88 -11.51
C ASN A 58 130.10 36.70 -10.58
N THR A 59 129.98 37.08 -9.30
CA THR A 59 131.06 36.94 -8.33
C THR A 59 131.39 35.47 -8.11
N TYR A 60 132.60 35.03 -8.48
CA TYR A 60 133.08 33.64 -8.40
C TYR A 60 132.37 32.61 -9.29
N ALA A 61 131.57 33.04 -10.27
CA ALA A 61 130.93 32.14 -11.21
C ALA A 61 131.97 31.41 -12.09
N ASP A 62 131.93 30.08 -12.10
CA ASP A 62 132.86 29.20 -12.83
C ASP A 62 132.16 28.34 -13.91
N ILE A 63 130.83 28.47 -14.03
CA ILE A 63 130.03 27.88 -15.11
C ILE A 63 128.80 28.74 -15.42
N TYR A 64 128.32 28.72 -16.65
CA TYR A 64 127.11 29.43 -17.06
C TYR A 64 126.02 28.46 -17.52
N ILE A 65 124.75 28.74 -17.23
CA ILE A 65 123.61 27.90 -17.65
C ILE A 65 122.80 28.66 -18.68
N ARG A 66 122.70 28.11 -19.89
CA ARG A 66 121.95 28.68 -21.01
C ARG A 66 120.52 28.18 -20.99
N SER A 67 119.59 29.11 -20.81
CA SER A 67 118.17 28.95 -21.15
C SER A 67 117.94 29.37 -22.62
N GLN A 68 116.73 29.20 -23.13
CA GLN A 68 116.34 29.62 -24.48
C GLN A 68 116.66 31.09 -24.77
N THR A 69 116.55 31.96 -23.77
CA THR A 69 116.59 33.43 -23.90
C THR A 69 117.66 34.10 -23.05
N ARG A 70 118.10 33.47 -21.96
CA ARG A 70 119.03 34.04 -20.96
C ARG A 70 120.13 33.08 -20.55
N VAL A 71 121.28 33.63 -20.16
CA VAL A 71 122.42 32.87 -19.62
C VAL A 71 122.61 33.26 -18.16
N PHE A 72 122.52 32.29 -17.26
CA PHE A 72 122.62 32.48 -15.82
C PHE A 72 124.02 32.13 -15.32
N PRO A 73 124.65 32.96 -14.48
CA PRO A 73 125.88 32.58 -13.80
C PRO A 73 125.59 31.49 -12.76
N ALA A 74 126.42 30.46 -12.73
CA ALA A 74 126.31 29.33 -11.82
C ALA A 74 127.69 28.93 -11.28
N HIS A 75 127.65 28.03 -10.31
CA HIS A 75 128.78 27.64 -9.49
C HIS A 75 128.83 26.12 -9.46
N LYS A 76 129.88 25.51 -10.01
CA LYS A 76 130.01 24.04 -10.14
C LYS A 76 129.86 23.33 -8.80
N ILE A 77 130.39 23.93 -7.74
CA ILE A 77 130.31 23.40 -6.37
C ILE A 77 128.87 23.29 -5.86
N VAL A 78 127.98 24.21 -6.23
CA VAL A 78 126.59 24.24 -5.77
C VAL A 78 125.74 23.22 -6.53
N LEU A 79 125.99 23.06 -7.83
CA LEU A 79 125.36 22.01 -8.62
C LEU A 79 125.77 20.63 -8.11
N HIS A 80 127.06 20.38 -7.94
CA HIS A 80 127.53 19.08 -7.45
C HIS A 80 126.90 18.71 -6.09
N ALA A 81 126.72 19.67 -5.19
CA ALA A 81 126.11 19.42 -3.88
C ALA A 81 124.65 18.92 -3.95
N ARG A 82 123.92 19.13 -5.06
CA ARG A 82 122.50 18.78 -5.22
C ARG A 82 122.23 17.47 -5.92
N SER A 83 123.14 17.04 -6.80
CA SER A 83 122.98 15.79 -7.54
C SER A 83 124.35 15.23 -7.86
N GLU A 84 124.51 13.93 -7.63
CA GLU A 84 125.69 13.18 -8.10
C GLU A 84 125.80 13.21 -9.62
N LYS A 85 124.69 13.47 -10.36
CA LYS A 85 124.73 13.66 -11.82
C LYS A 85 125.54 14.90 -12.23
N TRP A 86 125.85 15.81 -11.30
CA TRP A 86 126.62 17.03 -11.52
C TRP A 86 128.03 16.97 -10.87
N GLY A 87 128.69 15.81 -10.87
CA GLY A 87 130.02 15.61 -10.27
C GLY A 87 131.23 16.23 -10.98
N ASN A 88 132.37 16.34 -10.27
CA ASN A 88 133.61 17.02 -10.71
C ASN A 88 134.21 16.46 -12.03
N ASP A 89 134.05 15.17 -12.33
CA ASP A 89 134.58 14.56 -13.56
C ASP A 89 133.88 15.07 -14.83
N LEU A 90 132.60 15.44 -14.74
CA LEU A 90 131.79 15.92 -15.86
C LEU A 90 131.84 17.44 -16.04
N LEU A 91 132.00 18.20 -14.94
CA LEU A 91 131.93 19.66 -14.97
C LEU A 91 133.31 20.35 -15.07
N SER A 92 134.43 19.66 -14.85
CA SER A 92 135.78 20.30 -14.80
C SER A 92 136.13 21.12 -16.06
N ASN A 93 135.89 20.58 -17.27
CA ASN A 93 136.24 21.21 -18.54
C ASN A 93 135.09 22.00 -19.22
N ILE A 94 133.90 22.04 -18.62
CA ILE A 94 132.72 22.70 -19.22
C ILE A 94 132.58 24.11 -18.64
N GLN A 95 132.48 25.11 -19.53
CA GLN A 95 132.21 26.50 -19.17
C GLN A 95 130.73 26.88 -19.27
N GLN A 96 129.92 26.11 -20.00
CA GLN A 96 128.49 26.39 -20.20
C GLN A 96 127.63 25.10 -20.27
N LEU A 97 126.54 25.03 -19.50
CA LEU A 97 125.51 23.98 -19.53
C LEU A 97 124.28 24.46 -20.31
N ASP A 98 123.70 23.58 -21.13
CA ASP A 98 122.56 23.92 -21.98
C ASP A 98 121.25 23.31 -21.49
N TRP A 99 120.34 24.16 -21.03
CA TRP A 99 118.99 23.82 -20.55
C TRP A 99 117.89 24.42 -21.44
N SER A 100 118.18 24.67 -22.72
CA SER A 100 117.23 25.24 -23.69
C SER A 100 115.93 24.43 -23.85
N ASP A 101 115.95 23.12 -23.58
CA ASP A 101 114.76 22.27 -23.74
C ASP A 101 113.71 22.48 -22.64
N LEU A 102 114.05 23.23 -21.59
CA LEU A 102 113.18 23.48 -20.46
C LEU A 102 112.58 24.89 -20.55
N ASN A 103 111.33 25.02 -20.10
CA ASN A 103 110.67 26.32 -19.98
C ASN A 103 111.48 27.23 -19.04
N GLU A 104 111.59 28.51 -19.38
CA GLU A 104 112.43 29.46 -18.65
C GLU A 104 112.03 29.57 -17.17
N ASP A 105 110.73 29.51 -16.88
CA ASP A 105 110.21 29.50 -15.51
C ASP A 105 110.62 28.25 -14.73
N VAL A 106 110.73 27.10 -15.41
CA VAL A 106 111.19 25.83 -14.84
C VAL A 106 112.68 25.92 -14.56
N VAL A 107 113.47 26.48 -15.48
CA VAL A 107 114.91 26.71 -15.30
C VAL A 107 115.18 27.65 -14.12
N LEU A 108 114.48 28.79 -14.04
CA LEU A 108 114.63 29.75 -12.97
C LEU A 108 114.22 29.16 -11.62
N SER A 109 113.10 28.45 -11.56
CA SER A 109 112.62 27.80 -10.32
C SER A 109 113.56 26.70 -9.87
N LEU A 110 114.10 25.91 -10.81
CA LEU A 110 115.08 24.86 -10.52
C LEU A 110 116.40 25.46 -10.01
N LEU A 111 116.91 26.53 -10.62
CA LEU A 111 118.12 27.22 -10.16
C LEU A 111 117.91 27.90 -8.82
N ARG A 112 116.79 28.58 -8.63
CA ARG A 112 116.43 29.18 -7.35
C ARG A 112 116.41 28.12 -6.26
N TRP A 113 115.83 26.95 -6.52
CA TRP A 113 115.83 25.84 -5.57
C TRP A 113 117.25 25.33 -5.26
N ILE A 114 118.07 25.13 -6.29
CA ILE A 114 119.46 24.65 -6.13
C ILE A 114 120.24 25.53 -5.16
N TYR A 115 120.10 26.86 -5.27
CA TYR A 115 120.82 27.84 -4.45
C TYR A 115 120.15 28.18 -3.11
N THR A 116 118.82 28.12 -3.02
CA THR A 116 118.07 28.66 -1.87
C THR A 116 117.16 27.66 -1.17
N ASP A 117 117.01 26.44 -1.69
CA ASP A 117 116.03 25.42 -1.26
C ASP A 117 114.55 25.84 -1.37
N LEU A 118 114.26 27.01 -1.95
CA LEU A 118 112.91 27.55 -2.09
C LEU A 118 112.36 27.33 -3.50
N ILE A 119 111.14 26.79 -3.58
CA ILE A 119 110.34 26.69 -4.83
C ILE A 119 108.97 27.30 -4.60
N ASP A 120 108.48 27.98 -5.63
CA ASP A 120 107.11 28.47 -5.71
C ASP A 120 106.33 27.64 -6.74
N LEU A 121 105.48 26.72 -6.28
CA LEU A 121 104.62 25.87 -7.13
C LEU A 121 103.23 26.52 -7.22
N GLN A 122 103.08 27.54 -8.08
CA GLN A 122 101.80 28.23 -8.24
C GLN A 122 100.89 27.64 -9.34
N ASN A 123 101.44 26.86 -10.28
CA ASN A 123 100.72 26.35 -11.44
C ASN A 123 100.96 24.85 -11.64
N ASP A 124 99.88 24.07 -11.81
CA ASP A 124 99.93 22.62 -12.03
C ASP A 124 100.72 22.25 -13.28
N GLY A 125 100.70 23.08 -14.33
CA GLY A 125 101.50 22.87 -15.54
C GLY A 125 103.01 22.96 -15.25
N LEU A 126 103.39 23.98 -14.47
CA LEU A 126 104.79 24.16 -14.04
C LEU A 126 105.21 23.06 -13.05
N ALA A 127 104.30 22.59 -12.21
CA ALA A 127 104.54 21.46 -11.31
C ALA A 127 104.70 20.13 -12.07
N LEU A 128 103.91 19.87 -13.12
CA LEU A 128 104.07 18.71 -14.00
C LEU A 128 105.39 18.74 -14.78
N ASP A 129 105.77 19.92 -15.28
CA ASP A 129 107.03 20.09 -16.01
C ASP A 129 108.25 19.99 -15.06
N LEU A 130 108.15 20.53 -13.84
CA LEU A 130 109.15 20.32 -12.78
C LEU A 130 109.22 18.86 -12.34
N LEU A 131 108.10 18.14 -12.28
CA LEU A 131 108.07 16.70 -11.98
C LEU A 131 108.87 15.92 -13.03
N LYS A 132 108.63 16.21 -14.32
CA LYS A 132 109.39 15.64 -15.44
C LYS A 132 110.88 16.02 -15.37
N ALA A 133 111.20 17.27 -15.06
CA ALA A 133 112.57 17.75 -14.93
C ALA A 133 113.30 17.13 -13.72
N ALA A 134 112.63 16.98 -12.58
CA ALA A 134 113.17 16.34 -11.39
C ALA A 134 113.53 14.87 -11.63
N HIS A 135 112.66 14.15 -12.36
CA HIS A 135 112.95 12.80 -12.81
C HIS A 135 114.16 12.78 -13.75
N ARG A 136 114.19 13.67 -14.77
CA ARG A 136 115.30 13.80 -15.73
C ARG A 136 116.65 14.00 -15.02
N PHE A 137 116.74 14.94 -14.08
CA PHE A 137 117.99 15.28 -13.40
C PHE A 137 118.29 14.45 -12.14
N GLY A 138 117.42 13.51 -11.78
CA GLY A 138 117.63 12.64 -10.61
C GLY A 138 117.61 13.42 -9.30
N LEU A 139 116.57 14.23 -9.10
CA LEU A 139 116.37 15.06 -7.91
C LEU A 139 115.20 14.48 -7.08
N PRO A 140 115.44 13.46 -6.23
CA PRO A 140 114.37 12.72 -5.55
C PRO A 140 113.60 13.59 -4.55
N SER A 141 114.29 14.51 -3.89
CA SER A 141 113.67 15.48 -2.99
C SER A 141 112.70 16.40 -3.73
N LEU A 142 113.07 16.87 -4.92
CA LEU A 142 112.21 17.71 -5.76
C LEU A 142 111.02 16.93 -6.33
N LEU A 143 111.24 15.68 -6.77
CA LEU A 143 110.18 14.82 -7.31
C LEU A 143 109.10 14.54 -6.26
N GLY A 144 109.49 14.18 -5.03
CA GLY A 144 108.55 13.97 -3.93
C GLY A 144 107.83 15.24 -3.47
N ILE A 145 108.38 16.44 -3.72
CA ILE A 145 107.67 17.71 -3.45
C ILE A 145 106.62 17.95 -4.54
N CYS A 146 106.96 17.71 -5.81
CA CYS A 146 106.05 17.92 -6.94
C CYS A 146 104.86 16.93 -6.92
N GLU A 147 105.08 15.65 -6.59
CA GLU A 147 103.99 14.66 -6.49
C GLU A 147 102.96 15.06 -5.42
N ARG A 148 103.43 15.43 -4.22
CA ARG A 148 102.54 15.83 -3.12
C ARG A 148 101.75 17.09 -3.44
N ALA A 149 102.34 18.03 -4.18
CA ALA A 149 101.64 19.22 -4.64
C ALA A 149 100.57 18.84 -5.69
N LEU A 150 100.90 17.98 -6.66
CA LEU A 150 99.98 17.61 -7.74
C LEU A 150 98.77 16.81 -7.25
N VAL A 151 98.92 15.93 -6.25
CA VAL A 151 97.77 15.21 -5.65
C VAL A 151 96.70 16.17 -5.13
N THR A 152 97.08 17.35 -4.62
CA THR A 152 96.10 18.35 -4.15
C THR A 152 95.34 19.06 -5.27
N SER A 153 95.80 18.94 -6.52
CA SER A 153 95.25 19.66 -7.69
C SER A 153 94.34 18.81 -8.61
N VAL A 154 94.26 17.50 -8.39
CA VAL A 154 93.52 16.59 -9.29
C VAL A 154 92.01 16.76 -9.12
N GLY A 155 91.32 17.12 -10.20
CA GLY A 155 89.86 17.17 -10.28
C GLY A 155 89.29 16.14 -11.27
N VAL A 156 87.97 15.96 -11.30
CA VAL A 156 87.29 14.91 -12.10
C VAL A 156 87.54 15.04 -13.60
N ARG A 157 87.70 16.26 -14.14
CA ARG A 157 87.99 16.48 -15.57
C ARG A 157 89.48 16.41 -15.92
N SER A 158 90.37 16.65 -14.96
CA SER A 158 91.82 16.61 -15.18
C SER A 158 92.42 15.24 -14.83
N CYS A 159 91.67 14.36 -14.15
CA CYS A 159 92.14 13.07 -13.68
C CYS A 159 92.64 12.16 -14.80
N ILE A 160 92.03 12.17 -15.98
CA ILE A 160 92.47 11.36 -17.12
C ILE A 160 93.81 11.86 -17.66
N ARG A 161 94.00 13.18 -17.74
CA ARG A 161 95.27 13.78 -18.17
C ARG A 161 96.38 13.51 -17.16
N PHE A 162 96.10 13.64 -15.87
CA PHE A 162 97.04 13.30 -14.80
C PHE A 162 97.35 11.80 -14.75
N TYR A 163 96.35 10.94 -15.01
CA TYR A 163 96.52 9.49 -15.09
C TYR A 163 97.52 9.11 -16.19
N CYS A 164 97.37 9.67 -17.40
CA CYS A 164 98.30 9.42 -18.50
C CYS A 164 99.74 9.85 -18.15
N VAL A 165 99.93 11.03 -17.55
CA VAL A 165 101.27 11.52 -17.19
C VAL A 165 101.88 10.77 -16.01
N ALA A 166 101.07 10.37 -15.02
CA ALA A 166 101.54 9.59 -13.87
C ALA A 166 102.04 8.21 -14.28
N GLU A 167 101.36 7.55 -15.22
CA GLU A 167 101.77 6.27 -15.81
C GLU A 167 103.08 6.40 -16.60
N GLU A 168 103.26 7.50 -17.35
CA GLU A 168 104.51 7.77 -18.09
C GLU A 168 105.72 8.01 -17.18
N VAL A 169 105.56 8.76 -16.08
CA VAL A 169 106.68 9.20 -15.20
C VAL A 169 106.94 8.21 -14.04
N GLY A 170 106.06 7.24 -13.81
CA GLY A 170 106.18 6.27 -12.72
C GLY A 170 105.79 6.84 -11.35
N ALA A 171 104.94 7.86 -11.32
CA ALA A 171 104.45 8.50 -10.10
C ALA A 171 103.31 7.66 -9.48
N SER A 172 103.68 6.67 -8.66
CA SER A 172 102.76 5.66 -8.12
C SER A 172 101.61 6.26 -7.31
N THR A 173 101.90 7.26 -6.47
CA THR A 173 100.92 7.92 -5.61
C THR A 173 99.85 8.68 -6.40
N LEU A 174 100.26 9.34 -7.48
CA LEU A 174 99.35 10.10 -8.36
C LEU A 174 98.48 9.18 -9.21
N LEU A 175 99.03 8.04 -9.66
CA LEU A 175 98.34 7.06 -10.52
C LEU A 175 97.20 6.35 -9.79
N GLU A 176 97.45 5.86 -8.58
CA GLU A 176 96.42 5.22 -7.74
C GLU A 176 95.28 6.19 -7.43
N TYR A 177 95.61 7.45 -7.13
CA TYR A 177 94.62 8.48 -6.83
C TYR A 177 93.71 8.79 -8.04
N CYS A 178 94.30 8.97 -9.23
CA CYS A 178 93.53 9.23 -10.45
C CYS A 178 92.63 8.04 -10.84
N SER A 179 93.10 6.80 -10.64
CA SER A 179 92.35 5.57 -10.92
C SER A 179 91.07 5.43 -10.08
N SER A 180 91.13 5.84 -8.82
CA SER A 180 89.98 5.85 -7.90
C SER A 180 88.89 6.81 -8.35
N ILE A 181 89.28 8.01 -8.81
CA ILE A 181 88.34 9.05 -9.28
C ILE A 181 87.61 8.60 -10.55
N ILE A 182 88.32 7.97 -11.51
CA ILE A 182 87.71 7.49 -12.77
C ILE A 182 86.67 6.40 -12.50
N SER A 183 86.93 5.50 -11.55
CA SER A 183 86.01 4.40 -11.24
C SER A 183 84.73 4.88 -10.51
N THR A 184 84.82 5.97 -9.75
CA THR A 184 83.70 6.52 -8.97
C THR A 184 82.78 7.42 -9.81
N HIS A 185 83.33 8.13 -10.80
CA HIS A 185 82.61 9.11 -11.62
C HIS A 185 82.44 8.66 -13.08
N TRP A 186 82.26 7.35 -13.34
CA TRP A 186 82.22 6.79 -14.70
C TRP A 186 81.08 7.32 -15.60
N ASP A 187 79.91 7.58 -15.03
CA ASP A 187 78.75 8.07 -15.77
C ASP A 187 78.78 9.59 -16.03
N ASP A 188 79.60 10.32 -15.28
CA ASP A 188 79.78 11.77 -15.44
C ASP A 188 80.76 12.12 -16.57
N LEU A 189 81.50 11.13 -17.10
CA LEU A 189 82.52 11.30 -18.14
C LEU A 189 81.91 11.22 -19.54
N THR A 190 82.27 12.21 -20.36
CA THR A 190 81.75 12.39 -21.72
C THR A 190 82.71 11.86 -22.78
N THR A 191 82.27 11.84 -24.04
CA THR A 191 83.11 11.43 -25.18
C THR A 191 84.40 12.24 -25.31
N ASP A 192 84.35 13.52 -24.93
CA ASP A 192 85.45 14.48 -25.11
C ASP A 192 86.59 14.22 -24.11
N ASP A 193 86.26 13.74 -22.90
CA ASP A 193 87.23 13.48 -21.84
C ASP A 193 88.19 12.32 -22.19
N PHE A 194 87.74 11.38 -23.03
CA PHE A 194 88.51 10.24 -23.51
C PHE A 194 89.17 10.45 -24.88
N GLN A 195 89.04 11.63 -25.48
CA GLN A 195 89.54 11.90 -26.83
C GLN A 195 91.05 11.68 -26.96
N HIS A 196 91.81 12.11 -25.94
CA HIS A 196 93.28 12.04 -25.92
C HIS A 196 93.83 10.66 -25.52
N MET A 197 92.98 9.75 -25.05
CA MET A 197 93.36 8.41 -24.66
C MET A 197 93.52 7.51 -25.89
N SER A 198 94.55 6.66 -25.90
CA SER A 198 94.74 5.70 -26.99
C SER A 198 93.71 4.57 -26.92
N GLY A 199 93.25 4.09 -28.08
CA GLY A 199 92.26 3.00 -28.17
C GLY A 199 92.60 1.73 -27.37
N PRO A 200 93.87 1.26 -27.35
CA PRO A 200 94.27 0.11 -26.52
C PRO A 200 94.21 0.40 -25.01
N LEU A 201 94.61 1.59 -24.57
CA LEU A 201 94.57 2.00 -23.16
C LEU A 201 93.11 2.14 -22.69
N LEU A 202 92.26 2.75 -23.53
CA LEU A 202 90.83 2.86 -23.28
C LEU A 202 90.15 1.48 -23.24
N PHE A 203 90.54 0.55 -24.12
CA PHE A 203 90.02 -0.83 -24.09
C PHE A 203 90.41 -1.58 -22.82
N GLU A 204 91.66 -1.52 -22.37
CA GLU A 204 92.08 -2.18 -21.11
C GLU A 204 91.43 -1.52 -19.89
N MET A 205 91.22 -0.20 -19.91
CA MET A 205 90.45 0.49 -18.88
C MET A 205 88.98 0.05 -18.87
N LEU A 206 88.32 -0.01 -20.03
CA LEU A 206 86.92 -0.47 -20.15
C LEU A 206 86.76 -1.92 -19.69
N LYS A 207 87.70 -2.79 -20.05
CA LYS A 207 87.72 -4.20 -19.68
C LYS A 207 87.89 -4.42 -18.18
N THR A 208 88.75 -3.64 -17.54
CA THR A 208 89.02 -3.79 -16.10
C THR A 208 87.93 -3.15 -15.24
N LYS A 209 87.20 -2.14 -15.76
CA LYS A 209 86.31 -1.29 -14.95
C LYS A 209 84.82 -1.40 -15.30
N THR A 210 84.43 -1.92 -16.46
CA THR A 210 83.02 -2.02 -16.86
C THR A 210 82.57 -3.47 -17.11
N LYS A 211 81.32 -3.79 -16.74
CA LYS A 211 80.71 -5.12 -16.98
C LYS A 211 80.35 -5.36 -18.45
N HIS A 212 80.00 -4.30 -19.17
CA HIS A 212 79.53 -4.35 -20.56
C HIS A 212 80.40 -3.45 -21.45
N PRO A 213 81.60 -3.92 -21.86
CA PRO A 213 82.56 -3.10 -22.59
C PRO A 213 82.07 -2.70 -23.98
N LEU A 214 81.24 -3.53 -24.64
CA LEU A 214 80.69 -3.21 -25.96
C LEU A 214 79.64 -2.08 -25.87
N HIS A 215 78.74 -2.12 -24.89
CA HIS A 215 77.74 -1.06 -24.69
C HIS A 215 78.39 0.26 -24.29
N ALA A 216 79.44 0.23 -23.45
CA ALA A 216 80.21 1.41 -23.10
C ALA A 216 80.95 1.99 -24.31
N ALA A 217 81.51 1.15 -25.19
CA ALA A 217 82.16 1.59 -26.43
C ALA A 217 81.16 2.22 -27.43
N VAL A 218 79.95 1.64 -27.56
CA VAL A 218 78.88 2.21 -28.38
C VAL A 218 78.37 3.54 -27.78
N ARG A 219 78.25 3.64 -26.45
CA ARG A 219 77.91 4.89 -25.74
C ARG A 219 78.94 6.00 -26.01
N LEU A 220 80.22 5.65 -26.01
CA LEU A 220 81.32 6.60 -26.26
C LEU A 220 81.52 6.92 -27.75
N LEU A 221 80.73 6.33 -28.66
CA LEU A 221 80.77 6.56 -30.11
C LEU A 221 82.16 6.30 -30.75
N ARG A 222 83.00 5.48 -30.12
CA ARG A 222 84.36 5.15 -30.58
C ARG A 222 84.34 3.90 -31.44
N GLU A 223 84.26 4.10 -32.76
CA GLU A 223 84.25 3.02 -33.76
C GLU A 223 85.47 2.10 -33.65
N ASP A 224 86.65 2.68 -33.43
CA ASP A 224 87.92 1.97 -33.24
C ASP A 224 87.86 0.99 -32.06
N VAL A 225 87.27 1.41 -30.95
CA VAL A 225 87.07 0.57 -29.75
C VAL A 225 85.96 -0.45 -29.95
N VAL A 226 84.87 -0.10 -30.66
CA VAL A 226 83.79 -1.05 -30.99
C VAL A 226 84.31 -2.17 -31.89
N SER A 227 85.10 -1.86 -32.92
CA SER A 227 85.73 -2.87 -33.78
C SER A 227 86.73 -3.74 -33.01
N LEU A 228 87.53 -3.15 -32.11
CA LEU A 228 88.42 -3.90 -31.21
C LEU A 228 87.65 -4.82 -30.26
N CYS A 229 86.54 -4.36 -29.69
CA CYS A 229 85.66 -5.16 -28.84
C CYS A 229 85.05 -6.36 -29.60
N ILE A 230 84.57 -6.13 -30.83
CA ILE A 230 84.03 -7.20 -31.69
C ILE A 230 85.13 -8.21 -32.05
N GLN A 231 86.33 -7.74 -32.42
CA GLN A 231 87.46 -8.59 -32.78
C GLN A 231 87.96 -9.47 -31.62
N LYS A 232 87.96 -8.94 -30.39
CA LYS A 232 88.50 -9.64 -29.20
C LYS A 232 87.50 -10.54 -28.50
N TYR A 233 86.23 -10.16 -28.43
CA TYR A 233 85.21 -10.91 -27.67
C TYR A 233 84.26 -11.75 -28.54
N GLY A 234 84.31 -11.59 -29.87
CA GLY A 234 83.49 -12.34 -30.81
C GLY A 234 81.98 -12.10 -30.67
N ASN A 235 81.21 -12.91 -31.41
CA ASN A 235 79.76 -12.73 -31.62
C ASN A 235 78.89 -12.85 -30.35
N SER A 236 79.46 -13.29 -29.22
CA SER A 236 78.72 -13.58 -27.98
C SER A 236 78.12 -12.32 -27.32
N LEU A 237 78.80 -11.17 -27.44
CA LEU A 237 78.40 -9.92 -26.77
C LEU A 237 77.49 -9.01 -27.61
N VAL A 238 77.32 -9.27 -28.90
CA VAL A 238 76.61 -8.36 -29.82
C VAL A 238 75.09 -8.37 -29.61
N ASN A 239 74.55 -9.46 -29.05
CA ASN A 239 73.12 -9.64 -28.79
C ASN A 239 72.78 -9.67 -27.28
N THR A 240 73.68 -9.23 -26.40
CA THR A 240 73.41 -9.16 -24.96
C THR A 240 72.74 -7.84 -24.58
N PHE A 241 71.85 -7.91 -23.61
CA PHE A 241 71.19 -6.73 -23.07
C PHE A 241 72.14 -5.95 -22.15
N SER A 242 72.10 -4.62 -22.24
CA SER A 242 72.70 -3.73 -21.23
C SER A 242 71.98 -3.85 -19.88
N GLU A 243 72.50 -3.24 -18.81
CA GLU A 243 71.78 -3.08 -17.53
C GLU A 243 70.38 -2.43 -17.71
N ASN A 244 70.20 -1.60 -18.74
CA ASN A 244 68.91 -0.98 -19.10
C ASN A 244 68.04 -1.79 -20.08
N GLY A 245 68.42 -3.03 -20.41
CA GLY A 245 67.63 -3.89 -21.31
C GLY A 245 67.69 -3.54 -22.80
N ILE A 246 68.68 -2.75 -23.24
CA ILE A 246 68.83 -2.27 -24.63
C ILE A 246 69.91 -3.10 -25.36
N LEU A 247 69.66 -3.42 -26.63
CA LEU A 247 70.62 -4.10 -27.50
C LEU A 247 71.68 -3.11 -28.04
N PRO A 248 72.94 -3.55 -28.27
CA PRO A 248 73.97 -2.70 -28.88
C PRO A 248 73.52 -2.10 -30.23
N LEU A 249 72.79 -2.88 -31.04
CA LEU A 249 72.24 -2.42 -32.31
C LEU A 249 71.13 -1.37 -32.10
N GLU A 250 70.27 -1.55 -31.10
CA GLU A 250 69.21 -0.57 -30.76
C GLU A 250 69.82 0.75 -30.27
N MET A 251 70.91 0.70 -29.52
CA MET A 251 71.66 1.87 -29.04
C MET A 251 72.41 2.60 -30.18
N ALA A 252 72.94 1.87 -31.16
CA ALA A 252 73.56 2.45 -32.35
C ALA A 252 72.52 3.13 -33.28
N LEU A 253 71.34 2.52 -33.38
CA LEU A 253 70.23 3.06 -34.16
C LEU A 253 69.62 4.31 -33.50
N SER A 254 69.40 4.29 -32.18
CA SER A 254 68.87 5.46 -31.44
C SER A 254 69.83 6.66 -31.45
N SER A 255 71.14 6.43 -31.51
CA SER A 255 72.16 7.46 -31.68
C SER A 255 72.35 7.92 -33.14
N LYS A 256 71.51 7.44 -34.08
CA LYS A 256 71.51 7.76 -35.51
C LYS A 256 72.86 7.49 -36.21
N ASN A 257 73.65 6.55 -35.72
CA ASN A 257 74.97 6.25 -36.27
C ASN A 257 74.94 5.02 -37.19
N ALA A 258 74.71 5.26 -38.49
CA ALA A 258 74.66 4.21 -39.51
C ALA A 258 75.96 3.40 -39.62
N LYS A 259 77.14 3.99 -39.34
CA LYS A 259 78.43 3.32 -39.51
C LYS A 259 78.63 2.25 -38.45
N ILE A 260 78.36 2.59 -37.18
CA ILE A 260 78.42 1.65 -36.07
C ILE A 260 77.34 0.57 -36.23
N ALA A 261 76.12 0.95 -36.63
CA ALA A 261 75.04 0.00 -36.89
C ALA A 261 75.40 -0.98 -38.01
N LYS A 262 75.97 -0.52 -39.14
CA LYS A 262 76.49 -1.39 -40.21
C LYS A 262 77.60 -2.30 -39.70
N SER A 263 78.57 -1.78 -38.95
CA SER A 263 79.64 -2.62 -38.40
C SER A 263 79.10 -3.69 -37.44
N LEU A 264 78.04 -3.42 -36.67
CA LEU A 264 77.40 -4.40 -35.80
C LEU A 264 76.64 -5.49 -36.60
N VAL A 265 76.01 -5.13 -37.72
CA VAL A 265 75.29 -6.08 -38.60
C VAL A 265 76.28 -6.89 -39.45
N ASP A 266 77.18 -6.22 -40.17
CA ASP A 266 78.10 -6.81 -41.15
C ASP A 266 79.23 -7.61 -40.48
N ASN A 267 79.84 -7.08 -39.41
CA ASN A 267 80.98 -7.71 -38.74
C ASN A 267 80.60 -8.47 -37.46
N GLY A 268 79.51 -8.08 -36.79
CA GLY A 268 79.11 -8.64 -35.49
C GLY A 268 77.96 -9.67 -35.53
N MET A 269 77.35 -9.90 -36.70
CA MET A 269 76.13 -10.72 -36.87
C MET A 269 75.01 -10.35 -35.88
N ALA A 270 74.78 -9.04 -35.68
CA ALA A 270 73.66 -8.57 -34.86
C ALA A 270 72.33 -9.08 -35.43
N ASN A 271 71.45 -9.61 -34.57
CA ASN A 271 70.15 -10.10 -35.02
C ASN A 271 69.21 -8.92 -35.32
N ILE A 272 68.98 -8.66 -36.60
CA ILE A 272 68.10 -7.58 -37.12
C ILE A 272 66.65 -7.76 -36.62
N ASN A 273 66.21 -9.00 -36.39
CA ASN A 273 64.88 -9.34 -35.90
C ASN A 273 64.85 -9.61 -34.38
N ALA A 274 65.88 -9.17 -33.65
CA ALA A 274 65.90 -9.28 -32.19
C ALA A 274 64.66 -8.60 -31.59
N VAL A 275 64.18 -9.19 -30.49
CA VAL A 275 63.08 -8.64 -29.71
C VAL A 275 63.62 -7.93 -28.49
N ASN A 276 63.11 -6.74 -28.20
CA ASN A 276 63.38 -6.04 -26.95
C ASN A 276 62.67 -6.73 -25.77
N MET A 277 62.89 -6.26 -24.54
CA MET A 277 62.26 -6.84 -23.34
C MET A 277 60.71 -6.78 -23.38
N GLU A 278 60.12 -5.84 -24.14
CA GLU A 278 58.67 -5.73 -24.37
C GLU A 278 58.13 -6.74 -25.40
N GLY A 279 59.00 -7.49 -26.09
CA GLY A 279 58.61 -8.45 -27.11
C GLY A 279 58.30 -7.84 -28.49
N PHE A 280 58.71 -6.59 -28.73
CA PHE A 280 58.68 -5.95 -30.05
C PHE A 280 59.99 -6.22 -30.80
N SER A 281 59.90 -6.50 -32.11
CA SER A 281 61.10 -6.52 -32.96
C SER A 281 61.67 -5.10 -33.09
N LEU A 282 62.96 -5.00 -33.42
CA LEU A 282 63.62 -3.69 -33.63
C LEU A 282 62.88 -2.80 -34.63
N LEU A 283 62.30 -3.37 -35.70
CA LEU A 283 61.48 -2.63 -36.65
C LEU A 283 60.23 -2.05 -35.98
N LYS A 284 59.56 -2.83 -35.13
CA LYS A 284 58.35 -2.38 -34.42
C LYS A 284 58.65 -1.34 -33.36
N SER A 285 59.78 -1.47 -32.65
CA SER A 285 60.26 -0.46 -31.71
C SER A 285 60.53 0.87 -32.43
N ALA A 286 61.21 0.81 -33.59
CA ALA A 286 61.45 1.97 -34.43
C ALA A 286 60.14 2.61 -34.94
N LEU A 287 59.21 1.79 -35.45
CA LEU A 287 57.91 2.27 -35.90
C LEU A 287 57.13 2.91 -34.74
N LYS A 288 57.03 2.24 -33.57
CA LYS A 288 56.35 2.71 -32.34
C LYS A 288 56.89 4.07 -31.85
N ASN A 289 58.18 4.31 -32.01
CA ASN A 289 58.83 5.54 -31.59
C ASN A 289 58.84 6.63 -32.69
N GLY A 290 58.27 6.37 -33.86
CA GLY A 290 58.27 7.31 -35.00
C GLY A 290 59.64 7.49 -35.65
N ASP A 291 60.58 6.57 -35.43
CA ASP A 291 61.95 6.67 -35.93
C ASP A 291 62.06 6.13 -37.37
N ALA A 292 61.82 7.02 -38.33
CA ALA A 292 61.91 6.71 -39.75
C ALA A 292 63.32 6.31 -40.21
N PHE A 293 64.37 6.79 -39.53
CA PHE A 293 65.75 6.45 -39.88
C PHE A 293 66.05 4.99 -39.56
N SER A 294 65.74 4.56 -38.34
CA SER A 294 65.91 3.18 -37.91
C SER A 294 65.01 2.23 -38.71
N ALA A 295 63.77 2.62 -39.00
CA ALA A 295 62.86 1.81 -39.81
C ALA A 295 63.36 1.61 -41.26
N ASN A 296 63.82 2.67 -41.93
CA ASN A 296 64.39 2.55 -43.28
C ASN A 296 65.66 1.69 -43.29
N PHE A 297 66.56 1.89 -42.32
CA PHE A 297 67.78 1.09 -42.20
C PHE A 297 67.47 -0.41 -42.07
N LEU A 298 66.48 -0.77 -41.23
CA LEU A 298 66.07 -2.16 -41.03
C LEU A 298 65.37 -2.75 -42.27
N LEU A 299 64.60 -1.95 -43.02
CA LEU A 299 63.98 -2.38 -44.27
C LEU A 299 65.00 -2.63 -45.40
N ASP A 300 66.02 -1.79 -45.49
CA ASP A 300 67.12 -1.95 -46.46
C ASP A 300 67.93 -3.23 -46.19
N GLN A 301 67.97 -3.69 -44.93
CA GLN A 301 68.63 -4.92 -44.50
C GLN A 301 67.73 -6.18 -44.50
N ASN A 302 66.57 -6.14 -45.18
CA ASN A 302 65.65 -7.28 -45.35
C ASN A 302 65.11 -7.90 -44.04
N CYS A 303 64.59 -7.07 -43.13
CA CYS A 303 63.89 -7.55 -41.93
C CYS A 303 62.59 -8.32 -42.24
N LEU A 304 62.16 -9.18 -41.31
CA LEU A 304 60.89 -9.92 -41.39
C LEU A 304 59.74 -9.03 -40.93
N LEU A 305 58.72 -8.84 -41.79
CA LEU A 305 57.62 -7.89 -41.57
C LEU A 305 56.41 -8.51 -40.85
N ASP A 306 56.20 -9.81 -40.99
CA ASP A 306 55.01 -10.53 -40.51
C ASP A 306 55.15 -11.13 -39.10
N LEU A 307 56.24 -10.83 -38.39
CA LEU A 307 56.41 -11.30 -37.02
C LEU A 307 55.29 -10.72 -36.14
N PRO A 308 54.52 -11.51 -35.37
CA PRO A 308 53.53 -10.99 -34.41
C PRO A 308 54.21 -10.44 -33.16
N SER A 309 53.65 -9.42 -32.53
CA SER A 309 54.14 -8.92 -31.23
C SER A 309 53.68 -9.89 -30.13
N LYS A 310 54.51 -10.14 -29.12
CA LYS A 310 54.09 -10.98 -27.98
C LYS A 310 52.86 -10.43 -27.22
N PRO A 311 52.71 -9.10 -26.98
CA PRO A 311 51.58 -8.60 -26.20
C PRO A 311 50.26 -8.45 -26.99
N SER A 312 50.29 -8.20 -28.30
CA SER A 312 49.09 -7.84 -29.08
C SER A 312 48.92 -8.60 -30.40
N SER A 313 49.90 -9.43 -30.80
CA SER A 313 50.02 -10.01 -32.15
C SER A 313 49.98 -8.98 -33.29
N ASP A 314 50.22 -7.70 -33.00
CA ASP A 314 50.25 -6.64 -34.01
C ASP A 314 51.45 -6.83 -34.94
N THR A 315 51.20 -6.79 -36.24
CA THR A 315 52.26 -6.72 -37.27
C THR A 315 52.78 -5.27 -37.43
N ALA A 316 53.85 -5.08 -38.20
CA ALA A 316 54.35 -3.73 -38.49
C ALA A 316 53.27 -2.82 -39.09
N LEU A 317 52.38 -3.36 -39.94
CA LEU A 317 51.25 -2.62 -40.52
C LEU A 317 50.20 -2.22 -39.48
N HIS A 318 49.90 -3.08 -38.49
CA HIS A 318 48.96 -2.74 -37.41
C HIS A 318 49.47 -1.56 -36.58
N ILE A 319 50.77 -1.55 -36.24
CA ILE A 319 51.38 -0.46 -35.46
C ILE A 319 51.37 0.85 -36.25
N ILE A 320 51.64 0.82 -37.55
CA ILE A 320 51.62 2.04 -38.37
C ILE A 320 50.19 2.57 -38.57
N CYS A 321 49.22 1.68 -38.76
CA CYS A 321 47.81 2.09 -38.87
C CYS A 321 47.26 2.67 -37.56
N ASN A 322 47.93 2.40 -36.43
CA ASN A 322 47.56 2.92 -35.11
C ASN A 322 47.94 4.40 -34.91
N TYR A 323 48.79 4.98 -35.77
CA TYR A 323 49.10 6.42 -35.73
C TYR A 323 47.90 7.27 -36.14
N GLY A 324 47.80 8.45 -35.54
CA GLY A 324 46.78 9.44 -35.88
C GLY A 324 46.99 10.05 -37.28
N PRO A 325 46.10 10.97 -37.70
CA PRO A 325 46.19 11.64 -39.01
C PRO A 325 47.46 12.51 -39.18
N ASP A 326 48.12 12.88 -38.08
CA ASP A 326 49.38 13.66 -38.05
C ASP A 326 50.62 12.82 -38.37
N ASN A 327 50.54 11.96 -39.39
CA ASN A 327 51.69 11.17 -39.83
C ASN A 327 52.77 12.09 -40.41
N THR A 328 54.03 11.90 -40.01
CA THR A 328 55.14 12.55 -40.71
C THR A 328 55.23 11.99 -42.14
N PRO A 329 55.51 12.82 -43.15
CA PRO A 329 55.63 12.37 -44.54
C PRO A 329 56.66 11.25 -44.70
N GLU A 330 57.68 11.23 -43.83
CA GLU A 330 58.72 10.20 -43.79
C GLU A 330 58.18 8.81 -43.40
N ILE A 331 57.23 8.73 -42.46
CA ILE A 331 56.59 7.46 -42.08
C ILE A 331 55.68 6.96 -43.21
N MET A 332 55.02 7.86 -43.95
CA MET A 332 54.20 7.48 -45.12
C MET A 332 55.04 6.92 -46.27
N GLU A 333 56.29 7.36 -46.42
CA GLU A 333 57.23 6.78 -47.38
C GLU A 333 57.67 5.36 -46.97
N VAL A 334 57.92 5.16 -45.67
CA VAL A 334 58.18 3.83 -45.09
C VAL A 334 57.01 2.87 -45.35
N VAL A 335 55.76 3.34 -45.20
CA VAL A 335 54.55 2.54 -45.47
C VAL A 335 54.46 2.11 -46.93
N LYS A 336 54.72 3.01 -47.88
CA LYS A 336 54.72 2.67 -49.31
C LYS A 336 55.78 1.60 -49.62
N LYS A 337 56.97 1.69 -49.03
CA LYS A 337 58.03 0.67 -49.17
C LYS A 337 57.61 -0.68 -48.57
N ILE A 338 56.91 -0.68 -47.43
CA ILE A 338 56.38 -1.92 -46.82
C ILE A 338 55.32 -2.55 -47.73
N LEU A 339 54.34 -1.77 -48.21
CA LEU A 339 53.25 -2.28 -49.08
C LEU A 339 53.72 -2.80 -50.44
N GLN A 340 54.86 -2.32 -50.96
CA GLN A 340 55.47 -2.85 -52.21
C GLN A 340 55.97 -4.30 -52.10
N ARG A 341 56.17 -4.84 -50.89
CA ARG A 341 56.81 -6.16 -50.66
C ARG A 341 55.86 -7.37 -50.60
N GLN A 342 54.70 -7.36 -51.27
CA GLN A 342 53.73 -8.48 -51.34
C GLN A 342 53.39 -9.14 -49.97
N LEU A 343 52.89 -8.34 -49.04
CA LEU A 343 52.51 -8.78 -47.69
C LEU A 343 51.09 -9.35 -47.62
N ASN A 344 50.84 -10.22 -46.64
CA ASN A 344 49.48 -10.59 -46.27
C ASN A 344 48.84 -9.48 -45.42
N ILE A 345 48.04 -8.63 -46.04
CA ILE A 345 47.40 -7.46 -45.40
C ILE A 345 46.20 -7.86 -44.53
N ASN A 346 45.68 -9.08 -44.69
CA ASN A 346 44.48 -9.55 -44.02
C ASN A 346 44.77 -10.26 -42.67
N ILE A 347 45.99 -10.17 -42.15
CA ILE A 347 46.36 -10.74 -40.83
C ILE A 347 45.56 -10.03 -39.74
N GLN A 348 45.03 -10.80 -38.80
CA GLN A 348 44.27 -10.29 -37.66
C GLN A 348 45.09 -10.32 -36.36
N ASN A 349 45.02 -9.25 -35.58
CA ASN A 349 45.63 -9.19 -34.25
C ASN A 349 44.80 -9.97 -33.19
N ILE A 350 45.17 -9.90 -31.90
CA ILE A 350 44.43 -10.59 -30.81
C ILE A 350 42.96 -10.16 -30.71
N LYS A 351 42.58 -8.99 -31.23
CA LYS A 351 41.19 -8.50 -31.26
C LYS A 351 40.44 -8.88 -32.55
N GLY A 352 41.08 -9.58 -33.47
CA GLY A 352 40.52 -9.86 -34.79
C GLY A 352 40.63 -8.64 -35.74
N GLU A 353 41.31 -7.57 -35.37
CA GLU A 353 41.42 -6.36 -36.19
C GLU A 353 42.44 -6.58 -37.30
N THR A 354 42.11 -6.14 -38.51
CA THR A 354 43.07 -6.04 -39.62
C THR A 354 43.69 -4.64 -39.60
N PRO A 355 44.80 -4.39 -40.34
CA PRO A 355 45.33 -3.05 -40.52
C PRO A 355 44.28 -2.06 -41.05
N LEU A 356 43.35 -2.52 -41.89
CA LEU A 356 42.23 -1.71 -42.38
C LEU A 356 41.28 -1.30 -41.23
N HIS A 357 40.95 -2.21 -40.31
CA HIS A 357 40.12 -1.90 -39.14
C HIS A 357 40.74 -0.81 -38.26
N ILE A 358 42.05 -0.91 -37.99
CA ILE A 358 42.76 0.08 -37.18
C ILE A 358 42.85 1.44 -37.89
N ALA A 359 43.15 1.45 -39.20
CA ALA A 359 43.23 2.67 -39.98
C ALA A 359 41.90 3.44 -40.01
N ILE A 360 40.78 2.72 -40.14
CA ILE A 360 39.43 3.29 -40.06
C ILE A 360 39.15 3.81 -38.64
N ALA A 361 39.45 3.04 -37.60
CA ALA A 361 39.24 3.45 -36.21
C ALA A 361 40.05 4.70 -35.82
N ARG A 362 41.22 4.90 -36.43
CA ARG A 362 42.08 6.09 -36.23
C ARG A 362 41.73 7.27 -37.16
N ARG A 363 40.68 7.15 -37.99
CA ARG A 363 40.25 8.17 -38.98
C ARG A 363 41.33 8.57 -39.96
N ASN A 364 42.23 7.65 -40.33
CA ASN A 364 43.32 7.93 -41.25
C ASN A 364 42.90 7.67 -42.71
N VAL A 365 42.23 8.64 -43.32
CA VAL A 365 41.65 8.53 -44.68
C VAL A 365 42.70 8.17 -45.73
N GLU A 366 43.88 8.77 -45.66
CA GLU A 366 44.95 8.53 -46.64
C GLU A 366 45.52 7.12 -46.50
N MET A 367 45.65 6.60 -45.27
CA MET A 367 46.04 5.21 -45.04
C MET A 367 44.98 4.23 -45.56
N VAL A 368 43.69 4.51 -45.31
CA VAL A 368 42.58 3.68 -45.81
C VAL A 368 42.59 3.63 -47.34
N LYS A 369 42.75 4.77 -48.03
CA LYS A 369 42.88 4.81 -49.50
C LYS A 369 44.08 4.02 -50.01
N LEU A 370 45.22 4.06 -49.32
CA LEU A 370 46.41 3.31 -49.72
C LEU A 370 46.23 1.80 -49.54
N LEU A 371 45.61 1.36 -48.43
CA LEU A 371 45.31 -0.05 -48.18
C LEU A 371 44.29 -0.61 -49.18
N LEU A 372 43.24 0.15 -49.49
CA LEU A 372 42.19 -0.27 -50.45
C LEU A 372 42.69 -0.37 -51.90
N LYS A 373 43.83 0.25 -52.24
CA LYS A 373 44.46 0.13 -53.57
C LYS A 373 45.26 -1.17 -53.77
N VAL A 374 45.55 -1.90 -52.70
CA VAL A 374 46.38 -3.11 -52.80
C VAL A 374 45.54 -4.29 -53.30
N PRO A 375 46.02 -5.11 -54.25
CA PRO A 375 45.33 -6.32 -54.67
C PRO A 375 45.19 -7.33 -53.51
N ASN A 376 44.06 -8.05 -53.47
CA ASN A 376 43.71 -9.09 -52.48
C ASN A 376 43.32 -8.61 -51.06
N ILE A 377 42.90 -7.36 -50.88
CA ILE A 377 42.30 -6.90 -49.62
C ILE A 377 40.89 -7.48 -49.42
N ASP A 378 40.62 -8.08 -48.25
CA ASP A 378 39.28 -8.53 -47.87
C ASP A 378 38.62 -7.51 -46.93
N ILE A 379 37.72 -6.70 -47.50
CA ILE A 379 36.98 -5.65 -46.79
C ILE A 379 35.87 -6.19 -45.87
N ASN A 380 35.53 -7.48 -45.96
CA ASN A 380 34.41 -8.09 -45.25
C ASN A 380 34.84 -8.99 -44.07
N LEU A 381 36.13 -8.99 -43.71
CA LEU A 381 36.62 -9.63 -42.50
C LEU A 381 36.05 -8.93 -41.25
N ARG A 382 35.78 -9.71 -40.20
CA ARG A 382 35.21 -9.21 -38.95
C ARG A 382 36.23 -9.29 -37.82
N THR A 383 36.19 -8.30 -36.95
CA THR A 383 36.86 -8.41 -35.64
C THR A 383 36.24 -9.54 -34.82
N TYR A 384 36.88 -9.94 -33.71
CA TYR A 384 36.26 -10.89 -32.78
C TYR A 384 35.02 -10.31 -32.08
N ASP A 385 34.92 -8.98 -32.01
CA ASP A 385 33.71 -8.25 -31.65
C ASP A 385 32.70 -8.17 -32.80
N GLU A 386 32.94 -8.92 -33.88
CA GLU A 386 32.00 -9.07 -34.99
C GLU A 386 31.77 -7.80 -35.81
N LYS A 387 32.68 -6.83 -35.74
CA LYS A 387 32.57 -5.56 -36.48
C LYS A 387 33.23 -5.65 -37.84
N CYS A 388 32.53 -5.19 -38.88
CA CYS A 388 33.07 -5.05 -40.24
C CYS A 388 33.75 -3.69 -40.43
N ALA A 389 34.62 -3.57 -41.44
CA ALA A 389 35.21 -2.30 -41.84
C ALA A 389 34.15 -1.22 -42.15
N LEU A 390 33.04 -1.61 -42.80
CA LEU A 390 31.90 -0.73 -43.08
C LEU A 390 31.25 -0.21 -41.79
N GLU A 391 30.99 -1.09 -40.83
CA GLU A 391 30.43 -0.73 -39.52
C GLU A 391 31.35 0.24 -38.76
N LEU A 392 32.65 -0.05 -38.71
CA LEU A 392 33.60 0.85 -38.07
C LEU A 392 33.59 2.22 -38.74
N SER A 393 33.56 2.30 -40.07
CA SER A 393 33.53 3.58 -40.79
C SER A 393 32.28 4.41 -40.49
N LEU A 394 31.11 3.76 -40.39
CA LEU A 394 29.84 4.41 -40.09
C LEU A 394 29.72 4.84 -38.63
N SER A 395 30.37 4.12 -37.71
CA SER A 395 30.41 4.48 -36.28
C SER A 395 31.23 5.74 -35.98
N MET A 396 32.18 6.09 -36.86
CA MET A 396 33.05 7.24 -36.65
C MET A 396 32.39 8.58 -37.01
N GLY A 397 31.31 8.58 -37.80
CA GLY A 397 30.51 9.77 -38.09
C GLY A 397 31.23 10.86 -38.90
N ASP A 398 31.91 10.49 -39.98
CA ASP A 398 32.60 11.45 -40.86
C ASP A 398 31.61 12.32 -41.65
N HIS A 399 32.06 13.52 -42.06
CA HIS A 399 31.32 14.35 -43.01
C HIS A 399 31.18 13.58 -44.35
N GLU A 400 29.94 13.41 -44.82
CA GLU A 400 29.56 12.78 -46.10
C GLU A 400 29.76 11.26 -46.25
N PHE A 401 30.13 10.53 -45.20
CA PHE A 401 30.29 9.06 -45.25
C PHE A 401 31.21 8.56 -46.39
N LEU A 402 32.24 9.34 -46.74
CA LEU A 402 33.12 9.08 -47.89
C LEU A 402 33.74 7.68 -47.86
N ILE A 403 34.30 7.25 -46.73
CA ILE A 403 34.90 5.91 -46.57
C ILE A 403 33.86 4.81 -46.76
N ALA A 404 32.66 4.98 -46.18
CA ALA A 404 31.57 4.01 -46.30
C ALA A 404 31.10 3.89 -47.76
N SER A 405 31.00 5.01 -48.50
CA SER A 405 30.64 4.99 -49.92
C SER A 405 31.68 4.26 -50.79
N ILE A 406 32.98 4.43 -50.50
CA ILE A 406 34.07 3.70 -51.18
C ILE A 406 33.95 2.21 -50.88
N LEU A 407 33.77 1.81 -49.62
CA LEU A 407 33.63 0.41 -49.24
C LEU A 407 32.40 -0.26 -49.90
N LEU A 408 31.26 0.44 -49.95
CA LEU A 408 30.06 -0.04 -50.65
C LEU A 408 30.30 -0.19 -52.16
N SER A 409 30.97 0.78 -52.81
CA SER A 409 31.33 0.68 -54.23
C SER A 409 32.26 -0.49 -54.55
N MET A 410 33.04 -0.96 -53.57
CA MET A 410 33.93 -2.11 -53.65
C MET A 410 33.26 -3.44 -53.25
N GLY A 411 31.95 -3.43 -52.93
CA GLY A 411 31.18 -4.64 -52.61
C GLY A 411 31.16 -5.02 -51.13
N ALA A 412 31.22 -4.05 -50.20
CA ALA A 412 30.99 -4.31 -48.79
C ALA A 412 29.57 -4.83 -48.54
N ARG A 413 29.44 -5.90 -47.76
CA ARG A 413 28.14 -6.55 -47.49
C ARG A 413 27.38 -5.84 -46.37
N THR A 414 26.11 -5.50 -46.62
CA THR A 414 25.17 -4.88 -45.67
C THR A 414 24.32 -5.91 -44.92
N ASP A 415 24.11 -7.09 -45.49
CA ASP A 415 23.07 -8.04 -45.06
C ASP A 415 23.56 -9.04 -44.01
N ARG A 416 24.82 -8.92 -43.57
CA ARG A 416 25.37 -9.83 -42.55
C ARG A 416 24.86 -9.45 -41.17
N THR A 417 24.33 -10.44 -40.46
CA THR A 417 23.73 -10.26 -39.14
C THR A 417 24.70 -10.53 -38.00
N ASN A 418 24.49 -9.87 -36.87
CA ASN A 418 25.18 -10.18 -35.62
C ASN A 418 24.78 -11.59 -35.13
N SER A 419 25.77 -12.42 -34.74
CA SER A 419 25.49 -13.80 -34.33
C SER A 419 24.66 -13.92 -33.05
N LYS A 420 24.74 -12.92 -32.16
CA LYS A 420 24.06 -12.95 -30.86
C LYS A 420 22.64 -12.42 -30.92
N THR A 421 22.42 -11.36 -31.71
CA THR A 421 21.13 -10.64 -31.72
C THR A 421 20.33 -10.85 -33.00
N GLY A 422 20.96 -11.35 -34.06
CA GLY A 422 20.36 -11.41 -35.39
C GLY A 422 20.18 -10.04 -36.05
N ASP A 423 20.74 -8.97 -35.46
CA ASP A 423 20.56 -7.61 -35.97
C ASP A 423 21.33 -7.43 -37.29
N SER A 424 20.69 -6.81 -38.29
CA SER A 424 21.38 -6.29 -39.48
C SER A 424 22.16 -5.03 -39.14
N LEU A 425 23.10 -4.66 -40.01
CA LEU A 425 23.90 -3.46 -39.81
C LEU A 425 23.05 -2.19 -39.65
N LEU A 426 21.95 -2.09 -40.42
CA LEU A 426 20.97 -1.00 -40.31
C LEU A 426 20.31 -0.97 -38.92
N GLN A 427 19.96 -2.14 -38.37
CA GLN A 427 19.33 -2.25 -37.05
C GLN A 427 20.31 -1.92 -35.92
N VAL A 428 21.59 -2.30 -36.04
CA VAL A 428 22.63 -1.94 -35.07
C VAL A 428 22.76 -0.42 -34.94
N PHE A 429 22.78 0.32 -36.05
CA PHE A 429 22.81 1.78 -36.02
C PHE A 429 21.48 2.40 -35.61
N ALA A 430 20.34 1.78 -35.94
CA ALA A 430 19.05 2.23 -35.46
C ALA A 430 18.91 2.07 -33.93
N LEU A 431 19.61 1.09 -33.32
CA LEU A 431 19.68 0.92 -31.86
C LEU A 431 20.56 1.98 -31.19
N ASP A 432 21.58 2.49 -31.87
CA ASP A 432 22.55 3.47 -31.36
C ASP A 432 22.01 4.92 -31.37
N ARG A 433 20.77 5.12 -30.91
CA ARG A 433 20.06 6.40 -30.71
C ARG A 433 20.55 7.56 -31.62
N HIS A 434 20.93 8.70 -31.04
CA HIS A 434 21.28 9.92 -31.77
C HIS A 434 22.58 9.82 -32.57
N ARG A 435 23.51 8.93 -32.21
CA ARG A 435 24.80 8.81 -32.90
C ARG A 435 24.68 7.97 -34.17
N GLY A 436 23.82 6.97 -34.16
CA GLY A 436 23.57 6.06 -35.26
C GLY A 436 22.51 6.52 -36.26
N GLU A 437 21.60 7.46 -35.91
CA GLU A 437 20.49 7.86 -36.80
C GLU A 437 20.96 8.29 -38.20
N LYS A 438 22.00 9.13 -38.30
CA LYS A 438 22.55 9.58 -39.60
C LYS A 438 23.12 8.41 -40.41
N SER A 439 23.81 7.50 -39.74
CA SER A 439 24.41 6.31 -40.36
C SER A 439 23.34 5.32 -40.82
N ALA A 440 22.26 5.17 -40.05
CA ALA A 440 21.10 4.36 -40.41
C ALA A 440 20.33 4.95 -41.60
N ILE A 441 20.14 6.29 -41.64
CA ILE A 441 19.52 6.99 -42.78
C ILE A 441 20.31 6.74 -44.07
N PHE A 442 21.65 6.77 -44.00
CA PHE A 442 22.51 6.47 -45.15
C PHE A 442 22.42 5.01 -45.57
N LEU A 443 22.43 4.07 -44.62
CA LEU A 443 22.32 2.64 -44.91
C LEU A 443 20.95 2.24 -45.48
N ALA A 444 19.88 2.99 -45.18
CA ALA A 444 18.54 2.72 -45.68
C ALA A 444 18.43 2.75 -47.22
N ASP A 445 19.40 3.33 -47.93
CA ASP A 445 19.44 3.31 -49.40
C ASP A 445 20.06 2.01 -49.98
N PHE A 446 20.75 1.21 -49.15
CA PHE A 446 21.58 0.09 -49.61
C PHE A 446 21.29 -1.25 -48.91
N ALA A 447 20.55 -1.24 -47.80
CA ALA A 447 20.29 -2.42 -46.97
C ALA A 447 18.85 -2.95 -47.13
N ASP A 448 18.64 -4.23 -46.76
CA ASP A 448 17.31 -4.79 -46.59
C ASP A 448 16.58 -4.11 -45.42
N LEU A 449 15.45 -3.48 -45.74
CA LEU A 449 14.64 -2.69 -44.81
C LEU A 449 13.74 -3.55 -43.92
N ASP A 450 13.35 -4.73 -44.41
CA ASP A 450 12.35 -5.60 -43.80
C ASP A 450 12.96 -6.81 -43.08
N HIS A 451 14.29 -6.83 -42.93
CA HIS A 451 15.00 -7.84 -42.14
C HIS A 451 14.49 -7.89 -40.70
N ILE A 452 14.34 -9.10 -40.15
CA ILE A 452 13.78 -9.36 -38.82
C ILE A 452 14.88 -9.97 -37.94
N ASN A 453 15.15 -9.34 -36.80
CA ASN A 453 16.11 -9.86 -35.82
C ASN A 453 15.50 -10.94 -34.91
N PHE A 454 16.28 -11.53 -33.98
CA PHE A 454 15.78 -12.55 -33.06
C PHE A 454 14.72 -12.05 -32.06
N ARG A 455 14.47 -10.73 -31.98
CA ARG A 455 13.39 -10.14 -31.20
C ARG A 455 12.11 -9.95 -32.01
N GLY A 456 12.10 -10.33 -33.29
CA GLY A 456 10.98 -10.07 -34.19
C GLY A 456 10.86 -8.61 -34.63
N LEU A 457 11.92 -7.80 -34.51
CA LEU A 457 11.91 -6.37 -34.83
C LEU A 457 12.58 -6.10 -36.17
N THR A 458 11.99 -5.19 -36.96
CA THR A 458 12.60 -4.60 -38.17
C THR A 458 13.31 -3.29 -37.85
N ALA A 459 14.03 -2.72 -38.83
CA ALA A 459 14.64 -1.39 -38.66
C ALA A 459 13.59 -0.31 -38.33
N LEU A 460 12.40 -0.41 -38.92
CA LEU A 460 11.29 0.52 -38.66
C LEU A 460 10.74 0.40 -37.23
N HIS A 461 10.64 -0.82 -36.70
CA HIS A 461 10.26 -1.07 -35.31
C HIS A 461 11.25 -0.43 -34.32
N ILE A 462 12.56 -0.55 -34.59
CA ILE A 462 13.60 0.05 -33.75
C ILE A 462 13.60 1.57 -33.88
N ALA A 463 13.35 2.11 -35.08
CA ALA A 463 13.23 3.55 -35.29
C ALA A 463 12.06 4.16 -34.51
N ALA A 464 10.93 3.46 -34.47
CA ALA A 464 9.78 3.81 -33.64
C ALA A 464 10.10 3.72 -32.13
N LEU A 465 10.80 2.65 -31.70
CA LEU A 465 11.19 2.46 -30.29
C LEU A 465 12.09 3.59 -29.76
N ASN A 466 12.98 4.12 -30.60
CA ASN A 466 13.95 5.16 -30.22
C ASN A 466 13.48 6.59 -30.57
N ASN A 467 12.23 6.78 -31.00
CA ASN A 467 11.65 8.08 -31.38
C ASN A 467 12.50 8.84 -32.44
N MET A 468 12.83 8.18 -33.56
CA MET A 468 13.66 8.76 -34.63
C MET A 468 12.81 9.12 -35.87
N PRO A 469 12.24 10.34 -35.94
CA PRO A 469 11.29 10.71 -36.99
C PRO A 469 11.91 10.75 -38.39
N ASN A 470 13.19 11.16 -38.50
CA ASN A 470 13.84 11.27 -39.81
C ASN A 470 14.14 9.89 -40.40
N LEU A 471 14.56 8.95 -39.55
CA LEU A 471 14.76 7.56 -39.98
C LEU A 471 13.42 6.90 -40.36
N VAL A 472 12.35 7.10 -39.59
CA VAL A 472 11.00 6.62 -39.94
C VAL A 472 10.57 7.13 -41.32
N LYS A 473 10.73 8.44 -41.57
CA LYS A 473 10.44 9.06 -42.88
C LYS A 473 11.24 8.42 -44.01
N LYS A 474 12.55 8.27 -43.83
CA LYS A 474 13.43 7.69 -44.85
C LYS A 474 13.10 6.23 -45.15
N LEU A 475 12.90 5.41 -44.13
CA LEU A 475 12.59 3.98 -44.29
C LEU A 475 11.29 3.76 -45.05
N ILE A 476 10.22 4.48 -44.69
CA ILE A 476 8.92 4.36 -45.35
C ILE A 476 8.96 4.86 -46.79
N VAL A 477 9.64 5.98 -47.06
CA VAL A 477 9.82 6.52 -48.42
C VAL A 477 10.60 5.55 -49.30
N ASN A 478 11.57 4.83 -48.73
CA ASN A 478 12.34 3.81 -49.43
C ASN A 478 11.59 2.46 -49.56
N GLY A 479 10.34 2.37 -49.10
CA GLY A 479 9.47 1.21 -49.30
C GLY A 479 9.49 0.18 -48.16
N ALA A 480 9.95 0.53 -46.95
CA ALA A 480 9.85 -0.37 -45.79
C ALA A 480 8.37 -0.68 -45.46
N SER A 481 8.09 -1.96 -45.16
CA SER A 481 6.73 -2.42 -44.88
C SER A 481 6.28 -1.97 -43.48
N SER A 482 5.37 -0.99 -43.41
CA SER A 482 4.90 -0.40 -42.15
C SER A 482 4.05 -1.34 -41.29
N ASN A 483 3.41 -2.33 -41.90
CA ASN A 483 2.42 -3.21 -41.26
C ASN A 483 2.99 -4.60 -40.93
N LEU A 484 4.31 -4.81 -41.05
CA LEU A 484 4.95 -6.06 -40.68
C LEU A 484 4.73 -6.35 -39.19
N LYS A 485 4.32 -7.59 -38.88
CA LYS A 485 4.06 -8.08 -37.53
C LYS A 485 4.72 -9.43 -37.36
N HIS A 486 5.44 -9.63 -36.26
CA HIS A 486 6.09 -10.90 -35.96
C HIS A 486 5.55 -11.49 -34.65
N ILE A 487 5.53 -12.82 -34.53
CA ILE A 487 4.99 -13.49 -33.34
C ILE A 487 5.83 -13.18 -32.10
N ASP A 488 7.17 -13.15 -32.24
CA ASP A 488 8.10 -12.92 -31.13
C ASP A 488 7.97 -11.53 -30.48
N CYS A 489 7.49 -10.52 -31.22
CA CYS A 489 7.20 -9.19 -30.69
C CYS A 489 5.73 -9.03 -30.28
N GLY A 490 4.94 -10.11 -30.23
CA GLY A 490 3.53 -10.08 -29.86
C GLY A 490 2.61 -9.57 -30.96
N LEU A 491 2.96 -9.82 -32.23
CA LEU A 491 2.27 -9.29 -33.42
C LEU A 491 2.14 -7.76 -33.43
N LYS A 492 3.08 -7.07 -32.77
CA LYS A 492 3.14 -5.61 -32.74
C LYS A 492 3.70 -5.08 -34.05
N SER A 493 3.06 -4.03 -34.56
CA SER A 493 3.60 -3.23 -35.67
C SER A 493 4.50 -2.10 -35.14
N ALA A 494 5.19 -1.40 -36.04
CA ALA A 494 6.02 -0.25 -35.67
C ALA A 494 5.21 0.84 -34.95
N LEU A 495 3.92 1.00 -35.28
CA LEU A 495 3.01 1.93 -34.60
C LEU A 495 2.74 1.51 -33.14
N HIS A 496 2.51 0.22 -32.87
CA HIS A 496 2.36 -0.27 -31.50
C HIS A 496 3.62 0.00 -30.67
N ILE A 497 4.80 -0.24 -31.26
CA ILE A 497 6.07 0.02 -30.57
C ILE A 497 6.30 1.51 -30.35
N ALA A 498 5.90 2.38 -31.29
CA ALA A 498 5.95 3.83 -31.10
C ALA A 498 5.07 4.25 -29.91
N VAL A 499 3.87 3.68 -29.80
CA VAL A 499 2.96 3.89 -28.67
C VAL A 499 3.58 3.36 -27.38
N GLU A 500 4.23 2.19 -27.37
CA GLU A 500 4.95 1.62 -26.21
C GLU A 500 6.23 2.37 -25.81
N ALA A 501 6.83 3.12 -26.73
CA ALA A 501 7.99 3.97 -26.46
C ALA A 501 7.62 5.41 -26.07
N ASN A 502 6.36 5.80 -26.26
CA ASN A 502 5.87 7.17 -26.09
C ASN A 502 6.55 8.13 -27.09
N ALA A 503 6.75 7.64 -28.31
CA ALA A 503 7.50 8.29 -29.37
C ALA A 503 6.58 9.23 -30.17
N ILE A 504 6.36 10.43 -29.64
CA ILE A 504 5.46 11.44 -30.23
C ILE A 504 5.94 11.83 -31.63
N ASP A 505 7.22 12.19 -31.79
CA ASP A 505 7.76 12.69 -33.05
C ASP A 505 7.74 11.61 -34.15
N ALA A 506 8.03 10.35 -33.78
CA ALA A 506 7.92 9.22 -34.69
C ALA A 506 6.47 9.01 -35.14
N LEU A 507 5.48 9.11 -34.23
CA LEU A 507 4.06 9.03 -34.58
C LEU A 507 3.62 10.17 -35.49
N GLU A 508 4.07 11.40 -35.25
CA GLU A 508 3.82 12.53 -36.15
C GLU A 508 4.39 12.28 -37.55
N ALA A 509 5.58 11.69 -37.64
CA ALA A 509 6.14 11.27 -38.92
C ALA A 509 5.27 10.24 -39.64
N PHE A 510 4.72 9.24 -38.94
CA PHE A 510 3.77 8.28 -39.53
C PHE A 510 2.50 8.97 -40.03
N VAL A 511 1.94 9.92 -39.28
CA VAL A 511 0.73 10.68 -39.68
C VAL A 511 0.99 11.54 -40.91
N GLU A 512 2.12 12.26 -40.96
CA GLU A 512 2.52 13.05 -42.13
C GLU A 512 2.65 12.20 -43.40
N LEU A 513 3.16 10.97 -43.28
CA LEU A 513 3.35 10.05 -44.40
C LEU A 513 2.04 9.41 -44.85
N LYS A 514 1.11 9.15 -43.92
CA LYS A 514 -0.24 8.68 -44.26
C LYS A 514 -0.97 9.69 -45.14
N ASN A 515 -0.86 10.98 -44.81
CA ASN A 515 -1.42 12.07 -45.62
C ASN A 515 -0.80 12.16 -47.03
N LYS A 516 0.43 11.64 -47.19
CA LYS A 516 1.14 11.53 -48.49
C LYS A 516 0.91 10.17 -49.17
N SER A 517 -0.25 9.55 -48.95
CA SER A 517 -0.72 8.31 -49.61
C SER A 517 0.16 7.07 -49.44
N HIS A 518 0.82 6.90 -48.29
CA HIS A 518 1.50 5.63 -47.96
C HIS A 518 0.53 4.68 -47.23
N ASP A 519 0.68 3.37 -47.43
CA ASP A 519 -0.24 2.34 -46.92
C ASP A 519 0.02 1.98 -45.44
N ILE A 520 -0.11 2.97 -44.54
CA ILE A 520 0.08 2.79 -43.10
C ILE A 520 -1.27 2.47 -42.45
N ASP A 521 -1.39 1.31 -41.78
CA ASP A 521 -2.62 0.91 -41.10
C ASP A 521 -2.60 1.26 -39.60
N PHE A 522 -3.35 2.29 -39.22
CA PHE A 522 -3.53 2.73 -37.83
C PHE A 522 -4.53 1.88 -37.02
N ASN A 523 -5.16 0.89 -37.66
CA ASN A 523 -6.16 -0.02 -37.05
C ASN A 523 -5.65 -1.45 -36.95
N CYS A 524 -4.37 -1.66 -37.22
CA CYS A 524 -3.75 -2.96 -37.12
C CYS A 524 -3.82 -3.46 -35.66
N GLN A 525 -4.14 -4.74 -35.43
CA GLN A 525 -4.27 -5.30 -34.08
C GLN A 525 -3.07 -6.13 -33.64
N ASP A 526 -2.68 -6.06 -32.37
CA ASP A 526 -1.64 -6.90 -31.76
C ASP A 526 -2.17 -8.28 -31.28
N ILE A 527 -1.34 -9.05 -30.56
CA ILE A 527 -1.74 -10.35 -29.98
C ILE A 527 -2.89 -10.24 -28.96
N ASN A 528 -3.13 -9.09 -28.34
CA ASN A 528 -4.24 -8.83 -27.44
C ASN A 528 -5.48 -8.28 -28.19
N GLY A 529 -5.40 -8.16 -29.51
CA GLY A 529 -6.42 -7.51 -30.34
C GLY A 529 -6.47 -6.01 -30.12
N ASP A 530 -5.48 -5.42 -29.46
CA ASP A 530 -5.41 -3.99 -29.24
C ASP A 530 -4.94 -3.30 -30.52
N SER A 531 -5.62 -2.22 -30.90
CA SER A 531 -5.13 -1.27 -31.91
C SER A 531 -4.11 -0.32 -31.27
N PRO A 532 -3.32 0.44 -32.05
CA PRO A 532 -2.44 1.47 -31.48
C PRO A 532 -3.18 2.45 -30.55
N LEU A 533 -4.44 2.78 -30.86
CA LEU A 533 -5.28 3.62 -30.02
C LEU A 533 -5.70 2.91 -28.72
N SER A 534 -6.10 1.64 -28.78
CA SER A 534 -6.50 0.92 -27.57
C SER A 534 -5.30 0.56 -26.68
N LEU A 535 -4.14 0.24 -27.28
CA LEU A 535 -2.88 0.07 -26.56
C LEU A 535 -2.42 1.37 -25.88
N CYS A 536 -2.63 2.50 -26.53
CA CYS A 536 -2.33 3.81 -25.96
C CYS A 536 -3.15 4.06 -24.68
N LEU A 537 -4.43 3.71 -24.70
CA LEU A 537 -5.32 3.82 -23.54
C LEU A 537 -4.96 2.80 -22.46
N SER A 538 -4.67 1.55 -22.81
CA SER A 538 -4.27 0.53 -21.82
C SER A 538 -2.96 0.90 -21.10
N LEU A 539 -2.05 1.60 -21.78
CA LEU A 539 -0.80 2.14 -21.21
C LEU A 539 -0.94 3.54 -20.58
N LYS A 540 -2.16 4.12 -20.55
CA LYS A 540 -2.47 5.47 -20.03
C LYS A 540 -1.64 6.60 -20.66
N ARG A 541 -1.36 6.53 -21.97
CA ARG A 541 -0.56 7.53 -22.72
C ARG A 541 -1.43 8.55 -23.42
N THR A 542 -2.21 9.26 -22.62
CA THR A 542 -3.31 10.13 -23.04
C THR A 542 -2.93 11.16 -24.11
N THR A 543 -1.70 11.68 -24.07
CA THR A 543 -1.17 12.67 -25.03
C THR A 543 -1.11 12.19 -26.48
N LEU A 544 -1.04 10.87 -26.72
CA LEU A 544 -0.93 10.31 -28.07
C LEU A 544 -2.28 10.14 -28.76
N VAL A 545 -3.38 10.11 -28.00
CA VAL A 545 -4.73 9.86 -28.52
C VAL A 545 -5.14 10.84 -29.62
N PRO A 546 -4.97 12.18 -29.47
CA PRO A 546 -5.29 13.11 -30.55
C PRO A 546 -4.44 12.90 -31.80
N THR A 547 -3.18 12.49 -31.65
CA THR A 547 -2.28 12.24 -32.79
C THR A 547 -2.65 10.98 -33.55
N LEU A 548 -3.04 9.91 -32.85
CA LEU A 548 -3.49 8.65 -33.46
C LEU A 548 -4.83 8.81 -34.20
N ILE A 549 -5.80 9.53 -33.62
CA ILE A 549 -7.09 9.80 -34.28
C ILE A 549 -6.88 10.65 -35.54
N ARG A 550 -6.00 11.68 -35.49
CA ARG A 550 -5.60 12.43 -36.71
C ARG A 550 -4.96 11.53 -37.78
N GLY A 551 -4.30 10.46 -37.38
CA GLY A 551 -3.73 9.43 -38.27
C GLY A 551 -4.75 8.49 -38.92
N GLY A 552 -6.02 8.55 -38.50
CA GLY A 552 -7.09 7.70 -39.01
C GLY A 552 -7.36 6.44 -38.17
N SER A 553 -7.01 6.45 -36.87
CA SER A 553 -7.43 5.40 -35.94
C SER A 553 -8.96 5.38 -35.78
N ASP A 554 -9.54 4.17 -35.78
CA ASP A 554 -10.95 3.93 -35.54
C ASP A 554 -11.28 4.12 -34.06
N VAL A 555 -12.12 5.13 -33.77
CA VAL A 555 -12.59 5.47 -32.43
C VAL A 555 -13.54 4.42 -31.84
N ASN A 556 -14.03 3.48 -32.65
CA ASN A 556 -14.96 2.43 -32.24
C ASN A 556 -14.33 1.02 -32.28
N GLY A 557 -13.04 0.92 -32.60
CA GLY A 557 -12.32 -0.35 -32.71
C GLY A 557 -12.29 -1.10 -31.38
N LYS A 558 -12.89 -2.30 -31.33
CA LYS A 558 -12.96 -3.12 -30.12
C LYS A 558 -11.72 -4.01 -29.98
N ASN A 559 -11.22 -4.14 -28.76
CA ASN A 559 -10.16 -5.10 -28.44
C ASN A 559 -10.73 -6.52 -28.18
N LYS A 560 -9.87 -7.51 -27.85
CA LYS A 560 -10.33 -8.89 -27.56
C LYS A 560 -11.36 -8.99 -26.43
N ASN A 561 -11.35 -8.06 -25.48
CA ASN A 561 -12.30 -8.01 -24.36
C ASN A 561 -13.60 -7.27 -24.74
N ASN A 562 -13.83 -7.03 -26.04
CA ASN A 562 -14.95 -6.24 -26.57
C ASN A 562 -15.06 -4.83 -25.98
N LEU A 563 -13.96 -4.24 -25.52
CA LEU A 563 -13.93 -2.86 -25.02
C LEU A 563 -13.66 -1.91 -26.17
N SER A 564 -14.51 -0.88 -26.31
CA SER A 564 -14.24 0.27 -27.18
C SER A 564 -13.22 1.20 -26.52
N PRO A 565 -12.57 2.10 -27.29
CA PRO A 565 -11.71 3.14 -26.73
C PRO A 565 -12.42 3.98 -25.66
N LEU A 566 -13.71 4.28 -25.86
CA LEU A 566 -14.54 4.99 -24.87
C LEU A 566 -14.69 4.18 -23.56
N HIS A 567 -14.93 2.87 -23.64
CA HIS A 567 -14.98 2.02 -22.43
C HIS A 567 -13.64 1.98 -21.70
N GLN A 568 -12.52 1.99 -22.44
CA GLN A 568 -11.18 2.00 -21.85
C GLN A 568 -10.85 3.33 -21.18
N SER A 569 -11.20 4.47 -21.80
CA SER A 569 -10.98 5.79 -21.19
C SER A 569 -11.80 5.96 -19.91
N ILE A 570 -13.05 5.49 -19.90
CA ILE A 570 -13.91 5.49 -18.70
C ILE A 570 -13.32 4.62 -17.59
N LYS A 571 -12.88 3.39 -17.90
CA LYS A 571 -12.24 2.50 -16.91
C LYS A 571 -10.92 3.04 -16.37
N ASN A 572 -10.25 3.91 -17.13
CA ASN A 572 -9.04 4.59 -16.71
C ASN A 572 -9.29 5.85 -15.89
N GLU A 573 -10.56 6.24 -15.70
CA GLU A 573 -11.00 7.43 -14.97
C GLU A 573 -10.53 8.74 -15.64
N ASP A 574 -10.44 8.73 -16.98
CA ASP A 574 -10.00 9.89 -17.77
C ASP A 574 -11.20 10.60 -18.42
N SER A 575 -11.70 11.65 -17.76
CA SER A 575 -12.81 12.47 -18.24
C SER A 575 -12.47 13.21 -19.54
N ASP A 576 -11.29 13.83 -19.62
CA ASP A 576 -10.89 14.67 -20.76
C ASP A 576 -10.86 13.86 -22.06
N ILE A 577 -10.24 12.67 -22.02
CA ILE A 577 -10.21 11.79 -23.20
C ILE A 577 -11.58 11.21 -23.50
N SER A 578 -12.37 10.86 -22.48
CA SER A 578 -13.72 10.34 -22.71
C SER A 578 -14.58 11.39 -23.42
N LEU A 579 -14.53 12.65 -22.99
CA LEU A 579 -15.19 13.77 -23.65
C LEU A 579 -14.68 13.96 -25.09
N PHE A 580 -13.36 13.95 -25.28
CA PHE A 580 -12.75 14.07 -26.60
C PHE A 580 -13.15 12.94 -27.55
N LEU A 581 -13.15 11.68 -27.11
CA LEU A 581 -13.59 10.54 -27.91
C LEU A 581 -15.07 10.67 -28.30
N LEU A 582 -15.91 11.12 -27.38
CA LEU A 582 -17.31 11.40 -27.67
C LEU A 582 -17.49 12.56 -28.68
N GLU A 583 -16.60 13.56 -28.68
CA GLU A 583 -16.59 14.62 -29.70
C GLU A 583 -16.17 14.10 -31.07
N GLN A 584 -15.25 13.13 -31.11
CA GLN A 584 -14.79 12.47 -32.35
C GLN A 584 -15.74 11.37 -32.86
N GLY A 585 -16.93 11.21 -32.27
CA GLY A 585 -17.95 10.28 -32.76
C GLY A 585 -17.86 8.86 -32.23
N ALA A 586 -17.34 8.66 -31.01
CA ALA A 586 -17.41 7.38 -30.32
C ALA A 586 -18.87 6.91 -30.14
N ASP A 587 -19.12 5.63 -30.40
CA ASP A 587 -20.43 5.00 -30.27
C ASP A 587 -20.81 4.82 -28.80
N ILE A 588 -21.84 5.58 -28.40
CA ILE A 588 -22.40 5.56 -27.04
C ILE A 588 -23.25 4.31 -26.76
N THR A 589 -23.68 3.59 -27.80
CA THR A 589 -24.53 2.39 -27.68
C THR A 589 -23.72 1.09 -27.62
N ALA A 590 -22.41 1.19 -27.80
CA ALA A 590 -21.52 0.03 -27.73
C ALA A 590 -21.61 -0.62 -26.35
N LEU A 591 -21.78 -1.94 -26.33
CA LEU A 591 -21.78 -2.75 -25.12
C LEU A 591 -20.44 -3.48 -24.96
N THR A 592 -20.03 -3.64 -23.70
CA THR A 592 -18.88 -4.50 -23.32
C THR A 592 -19.24 -5.98 -23.38
N GLU A 593 -18.27 -6.88 -23.17
CA GLU A 593 -18.55 -8.33 -22.99
C GLU A 593 -19.51 -8.58 -21.81
N ASN A 594 -19.33 -7.83 -20.73
CA ASN A 594 -20.23 -7.81 -19.59
C ASN A 594 -21.53 -7.04 -19.89
N LEU A 595 -21.89 -6.77 -21.15
CA LEU A 595 -22.96 -5.88 -21.66
C LEU A 595 -23.27 -4.63 -20.80
N ASP A 596 -22.26 -4.10 -20.11
CA ASP A 596 -22.33 -2.78 -19.49
C ASP A 596 -22.31 -1.73 -20.60
N SER A 597 -23.18 -0.72 -20.49
CA SER A 597 -23.16 0.46 -21.36
C SER A 597 -22.08 1.45 -20.93
N ALA A 598 -21.75 2.41 -21.81
CA ALA A 598 -20.87 3.52 -21.45
C ALA A 598 -21.42 4.35 -20.27
N LEU A 599 -22.75 4.47 -20.16
CA LEU A 599 -23.41 5.14 -19.03
C LEU A 599 -23.15 4.39 -17.72
N ASP A 600 -23.36 3.07 -17.69
CA ASP A 600 -23.16 2.25 -16.50
C ASP A 600 -21.71 2.32 -16.01
N LEU A 601 -20.74 2.24 -16.92
CA LEU A 601 -19.33 2.37 -16.57
C LEU A 601 -19.00 3.77 -16.04
N SER A 602 -19.58 4.82 -16.61
CA SER A 602 -19.36 6.20 -16.17
C SER A 602 -19.92 6.44 -14.77
N ILE A 603 -21.09 5.88 -14.46
CA ILE A 603 -21.68 5.90 -13.11
C ILE A 603 -20.82 5.07 -12.16
N LYS A 604 -20.31 3.91 -12.60
CA LYS A 604 -19.50 3.04 -11.74
C LYS A 604 -18.20 3.70 -11.27
N HIS A 605 -17.64 4.61 -12.07
CA HIS A 605 -16.37 5.32 -11.83
C HIS A 605 -16.53 6.82 -11.48
N ASP A 606 -17.75 7.28 -11.17
CA ASP A 606 -18.04 8.68 -10.76
C ASP A 606 -17.62 9.77 -11.79
N LEU A 607 -17.83 9.51 -13.08
CA LEU A 607 -17.49 10.47 -14.14
C LEU A 607 -18.67 11.39 -14.49
N SER A 608 -18.99 12.32 -13.61
CA SER A 608 -20.15 13.23 -13.74
C SER A 608 -20.19 14.00 -15.07
N GLU A 609 -19.06 14.56 -15.53
CA GLU A 609 -18.97 15.28 -16.81
C GLU A 609 -19.23 14.38 -18.02
N VAL A 610 -18.74 13.14 -17.96
CA VAL A 610 -18.95 12.15 -19.03
C VAL A 610 -20.41 11.70 -19.04
N VAL A 611 -21.04 11.52 -17.86
CA VAL A 611 -22.47 11.21 -17.75
C VAL A 611 -23.31 12.32 -18.36
N ASP A 612 -23.02 13.60 -18.06
CA ASP A 612 -23.73 14.73 -18.67
C ASP A 612 -23.55 14.75 -20.20
N ALA A 613 -22.33 14.52 -20.68
CA ALA A 613 -22.02 14.48 -22.10
C ALA A 613 -22.68 13.31 -22.85
N LEU A 614 -22.86 12.16 -22.19
CA LEU A 614 -23.60 11.01 -22.72
C LEU A 614 -25.11 11.30 -22.77
N CYS A 615 -25.67 11.90 -21.71
CA CYS A 615 -27.09 12.28 -21.65
C CYS A 615 -27.44 13.31 -22.72
N ARG A 616 -26.61 14.34 -22.91
CA ARG A 616 -26.78 15.34 -23.99
C ARG A 616 -26.78 14.74 -25.40
N ARG A 617 -26.09 13.61 -25.59
CA ARG A 617 -26.06 12.86 -26.87
C ARG A 617 -27.22 11.88 -27.02
N GLY A 618 -28.13 11.81 -26.05
CA GLY A 618 -29.35 11.01 -26.13
C GLY A 618 -29.14 9.53 -25.83
N ILE A 619 -28.23 9.19 -24.91
CA ILE A 619 -28.12 7.81 -24.43
C ILE A 619 -29.43 7.37 -23.75
N ALA A 620 -29.87 6.14 -24.00
CA ALA A 620 -31.07 5.62 -23.34
C ALA A 620 -30.80 5.43 -21.84
N LEU A 621 -31.63 6.05 -21.00
CA LEU A 621 -31.59 5.91 -19.53
C LEU A 621 -32.34 4.65 -19.08
N SER A 622 -32.11 3.53 -19.77
CA SER A 622 -32.78 2.26 -19.48
C SER A 622 -32.18 1.56 -18.27
N ILE A 623 -32.96 0.65 -17.70
CA ILE A 623 -32.54 -0.26 -16.63
C ILE A 623 -31.28 -1.03 -17.05
N ASN A 624 -30.34 -1.15 -16.13
CA ASN A 624 -29.10 -1.88 -16.35
C ASN A 624 -29.35 -3.40 -16.38
N LYS A 625 -28.30 -4.19 -16.62
CA LYS A 625 -28.39 -5.66 -16.66
C LYS A 625 -28.85 -6.32 -15.38
N ASN A 626 -28.55 -5.70 -14.26
CA ASN A 626 -28.87 -6.21 -12.94
C ASN A 626 -30.35 -5.97 -12.60
N GLY A 627 -31.12 -5.35 -13.52
CA GLY A 627 -32.49 -4.97 -13.29
C GLY A 627 -32.63 -3.67 -12.51
N GLU A 628 -31.54 -2.90 -12.32
CA GLU A 628 -31.55 -1.67 -11.52
C GLU A 628 -31.54 -0.41 -12.39
N SER A 629 -32.26 0.61 -11.93
CA SER A 629 -32.21 1.94 -12.55
C SER A 629 -30.80 2.56 -12.46
N PRO A 630 -30.30 3.22 -13.52
CA PRO A 630 -29.05 4.00 -13.45
C PRO A 630 -29.04 5.03 -12.32
N LEU A 631 -30.21 5.59 -11.99
CA LEU A 631 -30.37 6.50 -10.85
C LEU A 631 -30.06 5.79 -9.52
N TRP A 632 -30.56 4.56 -9.35
CA TRP A 632 -30.30 3.77 -8.15
C TRP A 632 -28.82 3.43 -8.00
N SER A 633 -28.15 3.00 -9.08
CA SER A 633 -26.71 2.70 -9.04
C SER A 633 -25.86 3.92 -8.65
N ALA A 634 -26.26 5.14 -9.04
CA ALA A 634 -25.58 6.37 -8.62
C ALA A 634 -25.84 6.67 -7.14
N LEU A 635 -27.10 6.54 -6.69
CA LEU A 635 -27.51 6.83 -5.31
C LEU A 635 -26.95 5.84 -4.30
N GLU A 636 -26.92 4.55 -4.63
CA GLU A 636 -26.35 3.50 -3.78
C GLU A 636 -24.86 3.73 -3.51
N LYS A 637 -24.12 4.25 -4.50
CA LYS A 637 -22.71 4.58 -4.35
C LYS A 637 -22.45 5.95 -3.71
N GLY A 638 -23.50 6.75 -3.50
CA GLY A 638 -23.40 8.10 -2.92
C GLY A 638 -22.97 9.18 -3.92
N TYR A 639 -23.08 8.94 -5.23
CA TYR A 639 -22.69 9.90 -6.28
C TYR A 639 -23.83 10.89 -6.55
N GLU A 640 -24.04 11.83 -5.63
CA GLU A 640 -25.14 12.81 -5.70
C GLU A 640 -25.08 13.69 -6.95
N ASP A 641 -23.90 14.10 -7.41
CA ASP A 641 -23.77 14.98 -8.58
C ASP A 641 -24.17 14.25 -9.87
N VAL A 642 -23.79 12.98 -9.99
CA VAL A 642 -24.25 12.09 -11.07
C VAL A 642 -25.77 11.93 -11.00
N ALA A 643 -26.33 11.68 -9.82
CA ALA A 643 -27.78 11.57 -9.64
C ALA A 643 -28.51 12.86 -10.03
N LYS A 644 -28.00 14.05 -9.65
CA LYS A 644 -28.56 15.35 -10.05
C LYS A 644 -28.54 15.53 -11.58
N ILE A 645 -27.48 15.10 -12.25
CA ILE A 645 -27.38 15.15 -13.72
C ILE A 645 -28.43 14.24 -14.35
N LEU A 646 -28.57 13.00 -13.87
CA LEU A 646 -29.58 12.07 -14.38
C LEU A 646 -31.01 12.60 -14.21
N VAL A 647 -31.34 13.17 -13.04
CA VAL A 647 -32.64 13.82 -12.79
C VAL A 647 -32.86 15.02 -13.71
N ARG A 648 -31.84 15.86 -13.93
CA ARG A 648 -31.94 17.00 -14.86
C ARG A 648 -32.23 16.58 -16.30
N HIS A 649 -31.76 15.41 -16.73
CA HIS A 649 -32.03 14.84 -18.05
C HIS A 649 -33.31 14.01 -18.12
N GLY A 650 -34.13 14.02 -17.06
CA GLY A 650 -35.47 13.43 -17.06
C GLY A 650 -35.49 11.92 -16.85
N ILE A 651 -34.55 11.37 -16.08
CA ILE A 651 -34.67 9.98 -15.62
C ILE A 651 -35.93 9.81 -14.77
N ASP A 652 -36.58 8.65 -14.88
CA ASP A 652 -37.73 8.32 -14.05
C ASP A 652 -37.27 8.13 -12.59
N THR A 653 -37.80 8.95 -11.68
CA THR A 653 -37.50 8.91 -10.25
C THR A 653 -38.33 7.87 -9.51
N ASP A 654 -39.43 7.41 -10.11
CA ASP A 654 -40.39 6.50 -9.51
C ASP A 654 -40.14 5.04 -9.89
N CYS A 655 -39.06 4.77 -10.63
CA CYS A 655 -38.71 3.45 -11.16
C CYS A 655 -39.11 2.32 -10.20
N TRP A 656 -39.89 1.38 -10.75
CA TRP A 656 -40.41 0.24 -10.02
C TRP A 656 -39.44 -0.92 -10.14
N ASP A 657 -38.82 -1.28 -9.03
CA ASP A 657 -37.91 -2.41 -8.92
C ASP A 657 -38.60 -3.59 -8.22
N GLU A 658 -38.03 -4.79 -8.42
CA GLU A 658 -38.39 -5.97 -7.65
C GLU A 658 -37.77 -5.86 -6.23
N GLY A 659 -38.64 -5.71 -5.25
CA GLY A 659 -38.34 -5.72 -3.83
C GLY A 659 -38.28 -7.13 -3.22
N PRO A 660 -38.26 -7.22 -1.88
CA PRO A 660 -38.21 -8.51 -1.20
C PRO A 660 -39.39 -9.40 -1.62
N GLU A 661 -39.10 -10.70 -1.80
CA GLU A 661 -40.07 -11.73 -2.21
C GLU A 661 -40.79 -11.50 -3.56
N GLY A 662 -40.29 -10.57 -4.40
CA GLY A 662 -40.89 -10.24 -5.70
C GLY A 662 -41.97 -9.16 -5.64
N CYS A 663 -42.08 -8.43 -4.53
CA CYS A 663 -42.96 -7.26 -4.40
C CYS A 663 -42.51 -6.13 -5.33
N ARG A 664 -43.43 -5.39 -5.96
CA ARG A 664 -43.10 -4.20 -6.73
C ARG A 664 -43.08 -2.98 -5.82
N GLN A 665 -41.94 -2.30 -5.79
CA GLN A 665 -41.73 -1.12 -4.97
C GLN A 665 -40.98 -0.03 -5.73
N THR A 666 -41.27 1.24 -5.42
CA THR A 666 -40.54 2.38 -6.00
C THR A 666 -39.15 2.51 -5.38
N LEU A 667 -38.25 3.27 -6.02
CA LEU A 667 -36.92 3.59 -5.46
C LEU A 667 -37.01 4.20 -4.05
N LEU A 668 -38.06 4.99 -3.76
CA LEU A 668 -38.28 5.58 -2.45
C LEU A 668 -38.58 4.52 -1.38
N HIS A 669 -39.41 3.52 -1.70
CA HIS A 669 -39.66 2.40 -0.79
C HIS A 669 -38.38 1.63 -0.50
N ARG A 670 -37.60 1.30 -1.54
CA ARG A 670 -36.31 0.60 -1.39
C ARG A 670 -35.34 1.39 -0.53
N ALA A 671 -35.26 2.71 -0.71
CA ALA A 671 -34.42 3.58 0.11
C ALA A 671 -34.84 3.55 1.59
N ILE A 672 -36.13 3.50 1.87
CA ILE A 672 -36.67 3.42 3.23
C ILE A 672 -36.41 2.02 3.82
N ASP A 673 -36.70 0.93 3.11
CA ASP A 673 -36.50 -0.43 3.61
C ASP A 673 -35.01 -0.76 3.84
N GLU A 674 -34.11 -0.24 2.99
CA GLU A 674 -32.65 -0.36 3.18
C GLU A 674 -32.07 0.65 4.18
N ASN A 675 -32.92 1.51 4.78
CA ASN A 675 -32.54 2.55 5.73
C ASN A 675 -31.49 3.56 5.21
N LYS A 676 -31.59 3.91 3.91
CA LYS A 676 -30.73 4.89 3.22
C LYS A 676 -31.35 6.29 3.29
N GLU A 677 -31.27 6.94 4.46
CA GLU A 677 -31.89 8.27 4.70
C GLU A 677 -31.51 9.33 3.66
N SER A 678 -30.23 9.44 3.28
CA SER A 678 -29.76 10.45 2.31
C SER A 678 -30.35 10.24 0.92
N VAL A 679 -30.47 8.98 0.49
CA VAL A 679 -31.06 8.60 -0.79
C VAL A 679 -32.55 8.91 -0.80
N ALA A 680 -33.27 8.56 0.28
CA ALA A 680 -34.69 8.88 0.41
C ALA A 680 -34.93 10.39 0.35
N ILE A 681 -34.16 11.19 1.10
CA ILE A 681 -34.26 12.66 1.09
C ILE A 681 -33.97 13.22 -0.32
N PHE A 682 -32.96 12.69 -1.02
CA PHE A 682 -32.65 13.09 -2.38
C PHE A 682 -33.82 12.84 -3.33
N LEU A 683 -34.42 11.64 -3.29
CA LEU A 683 -35.55 11.27 -4.12
C LEU A 683 -36.76 12.19 -3.86
N ILE A 684 -37.07 12.46 -2.59
CA ILE A 684 -38.16 13.36 -2.20
C ILE A 684 -37.93 14.78 -2.74
N GLN A 685 -36.71 15.30 -2.60
CA GLN A 685 -36.35 16.62 -3.15
C GLN A 685 -36.39 16.67 -4.67
N SER A 686 -36.23 15.52 -5.35
CA SER A 686 -36.33 15.39 -6.80
C SER A 686 -37.76 15.28 -7.33
N GLN A 687 -38.78 15.45 -6.48
CA GLN A 687 -40.21 15.40 -6.83
C GLN A 687 -40.70 14.02 -7.31
N CYS A 688 -40.23 12.95 -6.68
CA CYS A 688 -40.82 11.62 -6.87
C CYS A 688 -42.26 11.54 -6.31
N ASP A 689 -43.02 10.52 -6.73
CA ASP A 689 -44.32 10.22 -6.16
C ASP A 689 -44.17 9.73 -4.71
N LEU A 690 -44.73 10.52 -3.78
CA LEU A 690 -44.64 10.30 -2.34
C LEU A 690 -45.73 9.35 -1.82
N ASP A 691 -46.81 9.15 -2.59
CA ASP A 691 -48.05 8.53 -2.11
C ASP A 691 -48.31 7.14 -2.74
N SER A 692 -47.47 6.73 -3.70
CA SER A 692 -47.54 5.41 -4.33
C SER A 692 -47.52 4.28 -3.27
N SER A 693 -48.42 3.31 -3.39
CA SER A 693 -48.44 2.13 -2.51
C SER A 693 -47.67 0.97 -3.13
N ARG A 694 -47.04 0.11 -2.32
CA ARG A 694 -46.51 -1.18 -2.78
C ARG A 694 -47.56 -2.01 -3.52
N GLN A 695 -47.11 -2.78 -4.51
CA GLN A 695 -47.96 -3.62 -5.36
C GLN A 695 -47.41 -5.04 -5.48
N PRO A 696 -48.26 -6.06 -5.70
CA PRO A 696 -47.77 -7.39 -6.03
C PRO A 696 -47.06 -7.42 -7.38
N GLY A 697 -46.13 -8.36 -7.51
CA GLY A 697 -45.44 -8.66 -8.77
C GLY A 697 -46.42 -9.04 -9.89
N PRO A 698 -45.97 -9.07 -11.16
CA PRO A 698 -46.83 -9.33 -12.32
C PRO A 698 -47.54 -10.70 -12.29
N ASN A 699 -47.04 -11.66 -11.52
CA ASN A 699 -47.64 -12.98 -11.31
C ASN A 699 -48.35 -13.13 -9.94
N GLY A 700 -48.50 -12.06 -9.16
CA GLY A 700 -49.00 -12.13 -7.78
C GLY A 700 -47.95 -12.52 -6.73
N GLU A 701 -46.67 -12.31 -7.03
CA GLU A 701 -45.52 -12.53 -6.15
C GLU A 701 -45.36 -11.37 -5.12
N GLY A 702 -44.61 -11.58 -4.03
CA GLY A 702 -44.31 -10.52 -3.05
C GLY A 702 -44.78 -10.69 -1.61
N GLY A 703 -45.12 -11.91 -1.17
CA GLY A 703 -45.30 -12.18 0.27
C GLY A 703 -46.41 -11.38 0.96
N ASP A 704 -46.13 -11.00 2.21
CA ASP A 704 -47.00 -10.14 3.02
C ASP A 704 -46.79 -8.65 2.65
N GLU A 705 -45.58 -8.26 2.25
CA GLU A 705 -45.17 -6.90 1.87
C GLU A 705 -45.84 -6.40 0.58
N ALA A 706 -46.25 -7.29 -0.32
CA ALA A 706 -47.04 -6.93 -1.50
C ALA A 706 -48.53 -6.76 -1.21
N GLN A 707 -49.00 -7.33 -0.10
CA GLN A 707 -50.41 -7.34 0.27
C GLN A 707 -50.76 -6.20 1.22
N ASP A 708 -49.77 -5.61 1.90
CA ASP A 708 -49.96 -4.52 2.85
C ASP A 708 -50.42 -3.21 2.21
N LYS A 709 -50.15 -2.96 0.92
CA LYS A 709 -50.40 -1.68 0.24
C LYS A 709 -49.87 -0.47 1.02
N ALA A 710 -48.76 -0.63 1.72
CA ALA A 710 -48.18 0.45 2.50
C ALA A 710 -47.61 1.53 1.57
N SER A 711 -47.77 2.80 1.97
CA SER A 711 -47.10 3.94 1.32
C SER A 711 -45.73 4.21 1.97
N PRO A 712 -44.87 5.05 1.36
CA PRO A 712 -43.57 5.43 1.95
C PRO A 712 -43.73 5.97 3.37
N LEU A 713 -44.78 6.74 3.63
CA LEU A 713 -45.05 7.29 4.96
C LEU A 713 -45.39 6.21 6.00
N HIS A 714 -46.10 5.15 5.61
CA HIS A 714 -46.36 3.99 6.49
C HIS A 714 -45.04 3.29 6.84
N LEU A 715 -44.17 3.09 5.85
CA LEU A 715 -42.85 2.49 6.09
C LEU A 715 -41.99 3.33 7.04
N CYS A 716 -41.94 4.65 6.86
CA CYS A 716 -41.20 5.52 7.78
C CYS A 716 -41.73 5.40 9.21
N CYS A 717 -43.05 5.26 9.39
CA CYS A 717 -43.66 5.02 10.69
C CYS A 717 -43.33 3.63 11.25
N HIS A 718 -43.25 2.62 10.39
CA HIS A 718 -42.90 1.26 10.79
C HIS A 718 -41.43 1.12 11.22
N TRP A 719 -40.51 1.76 10.47
CA TRP A 719 -39.06 1.68 10.67
C TRP A 719 -38.46 2.77 11.57
N GLY A 720 -39.23 3.79 11.95
CA GLY A 720 -38.75 4.85 12.85
C GLY A 720 -37.92 5.95 12.19
N GLN A 721 -38.05 6.17 10.87
CA GLN A 721 -37.24 7.15 10.12
C GLN A 721 -37.79 8.57 10.25
N THR A 722 -37.46 9.25 11.35
CA THR A 722 -37.97 10.59 11.68
C THR A 722 -37.61 11.66 10.66
N LYS A 723 -36.36 11.70 10.18
CA LYS A 723 -35.89 12.71 9.21
C LYS A 723 -36.58 12.56 7.86
N VAL A 724 -36.64 11.33 7.34
CA VAL A 724 -37.28 11.04 6.06
C VAL A 724 -38.78 11.38 6.14
N LEU A 725 -39.43 11.00 7.23
CA LEU A 725 -40.82 11.33 7.50
C LEU A 725 -41.07 12.85 7.52
N GLN A 726 -40.22 13.62 8.21
CA GLN A 726 -40.33 15.08 8.22
C GLN A 726 -40.19 15.64 6.80
N THR A 727 -39.22 15.16 6.02
CA THR A 727 -39.05 15.61 4.64
C THR A 727 -40.23 15.23 3.73
N LEU A 728 -40.83 14.05 3.90
CA LEU A 728 -42.05 13.65 3.17
C LEU A 728 -43.20 14.63 3.45
N ILE A 729 -43.41 14.95 4.72
CA ILE A 729 -44.46 15.89 5.15
C ILE A 729 -44.19 17.30 4.61
N ASP A 730 -42.95 17.78 4.71
CA ASP A 730 -42.56 19.10 4.24
C ASP A 730 -42.75 19.25 2.71
N HIS A 731 -42.69 18.15 1.94
CA HIS A 731 -42.91 18.11 0.49
C HIS A 731 -44.35 17.71 0.09
N GLY A 732 -45.27 17.60 1.06
CA GLY A 732 -46.71 17.46 0.80
C GLY A 732 -47.22 16.03 0.69
N ALA A 733 -46.53 15.03 1.25
CA ALA A 733 -47.04 13.66 1.32
C ALA A 733 -48.37 13.57 2.07
N ASN A 734 -49.28 12.72 1.61
CA ASN A 734 -50.60 12.58 2.22
C ASN A 734 -50.54 11.76 3.52
N VAL A 735 -50.72 12.45 4.65
CA VAL A 735 -50.66 11.85 5.99
C VAL A 735 -51.81 10.89 6.34
N ASN A 736 -52.87 10.86 5.52
CA ASN A 736 -54.10 10.10 5.78
C ASN A 736 -54.30 8.92 4.82
N LEU A 737 -53.25 8.51 4.10
CA LEU A 737 -53.31 7.29 3.30
C LEU A 737 -53.68 6.08 4.17
N ILE A 738 -54.26 5.06 3.57
CA ILE A 738 -54.64 3.85 4.28
C ILE A 738 -53.98 2.63 3.63
N ASP A 739 -53.50 1.72 4.48
CA ASP A 739 -52.97 0.43 4.07
C ASP A 739 -54.09 -0.62 3.84
N ALA A 740 -53.71 -1.87 3.59
CA ALA A 740 -54.65 -2.98 3.36
C ALA A 740 -55.48 -3.37 4.60
N GLU A 741 -54.99 -3.05 5.81
CA GLU A 741 -55.73 -3.18 7.06
C GLU A 741 -56.57 -1.92 7.38
N SER A 742 -56.67 -0.98 6.43
CA SER A 742 -57.31 0.34 6.61
C SER A 742 -56.67 1.17 7.73
N LYS A 743 -55.43 0.87 8.12
CA LYS A 743 -54.66 1.65 9.08
C LYS A 743 -54.07 2.85 8.35
N SER A 744 -54.05 3.99 9.05
CA SER A 744 -53.32 5.18 8.61
C SER A 744 -51.88 5.18 9.15
N PRO A 745 -50.97 6.02 8.63
CA PRO A 745 -49.61 6.13 9.13
C PRO A 745 -49.55 6.37 10.64
N LEU A 746 -50.51 7.13 11.20
CA LEU A 746 -50.62 7.36 12.63
C LEU A 746 -50.95 6.08 13.42
N HIS A 747 -51.79 5.19 12.90
CA HIS A 747 -52.03 3.89 13.54
C HIS A 747 -50.72 3.11 13.62
N VAL A 748 -50.01 2.96 12.50
CA VAL A 748 -48.72 2.24 12.44
C VAL A 748 -47.68 2.88 13.37
N ALA A 749 -47.58 4.21 13.41
CA ALA A 749 -46.65 4.90 14.31
C ALA A 749 -46.91 4.61 15.80
N ILE A 750 -48.19 4.49 16.18
CA ILE A 750 -48.61 4.15 17.54
C ILE A 750 -48.31 2.67 17.85
N GLU A 751 -48.58 1.76 16.92
CA GLU A 751 -48.26 0.33 17.05
C GLU A 751 -46.75 0.11 17.23
N SER A 752 -45.93 0.82 16.45
CA SER A 752 -44.46 0.79 16.52
C SER A 752 -43.87 1.59 17.69
N GLN A 753 -44.68 2.37 18.42
CA GLN A 753 -44.29 3.14 19.61
C GLN A 753 -43.18 4.20 19.38
N TYR A 754 -43.12 4.82 18.21
CA TYR A 754 -42.17 5.91 17.92
C TYR A 754 -42.74 7.29 18.29
N ASP A 755 -42.55 7.71 19.54
CA ASP A 755 -43.13 8.94 20.09
C ASP A 755 -42.78 10.22 19.32
N GLU A 756 -41.58 10.33 18.75
CA GLU A 756 -41.17 11.48 17.93
C GLU A 756 -42.00 11.57 16.64
N ILE A 757 -42.18 10.44 15.93
CA ILE A 757 -43.00 10.37 14.72
C ILE A 757 -44.47 10.67 15.04
N ILE A 758 -44.98 10.11 16.13
CA ILE A 758 -46.34 10.40 16.62
C ILE A 758 -46.50 11.90 16.88
N SER A 759 -45.49 12.55 17.47
CA SER A 759 -45.50 14.01 17.69
C SER A 759 -45.60 14.77 16.38
N ILE A 760 -44.78 14.42 15.40
CA ILE A 760 -44.71 15.10 14.11
C ILE A 760 -46.04 14.96 13.36
N LEU A 761 -46.59 13.75 13.28
CA LEU A 761 -47.88 13.49 12.62
C LEU A 761 -49.03 14.24 13.31
N LEU A 762 -49.08 14.24 14.64
CA LEU A 762 -50.12 14.95 15.40
C LEU A 762 -49.99 16.47 15.35
N CYS A 763 -48.84 17.02 14.95
CA CYS A 763 -48.68 18.45 14.66
C CYS A 763 -49.22 18.84 13.27
N HIS A 764 -49.41 17.89 12.34
CA HIS A 764 -49.82 18.19 10.97
C HIS A 764 -51.30 18.60 10.88
N PRO A 765 -51.66 19.77 10.29
CA PRO A 765 -53.02 20.34 10.36
C PRO A 765 -54.12 19.46 9.74
N ASP A 766 -53.81 18.66 8.72
CA ASP A 766 -54.80 17.89 7.97
C ASP A 766 -54.99 16.45 8.45
N ILE A 767 -54.35 16.02 9.55
CA ILE A 767 -54.46 14.62 10.00
C ILE A 767 -55.89 14.29 10.50
N ASP A 768 -56.42 13.17 10.03
CA ASP A 768 -57.76 12.68 10.40
C ASP A 768 -57.68 11.63 11.52
N LEU A 769 -58.09 12.05 12.72
CA LEU A 769 -58.12 11.21 13.92
C LEU A 769 -59.38 10.35 14.02
N LYS A 770 -60.27 10.39 13.03
CA LYS A 770 -61.53 9.61 12.99
C LYS A 770 -61.43 8.35 12.12
N LEU A 771 -60.33 8.20 11.38
CA LEU A 771 -60.08 7.02 10.57
C LEU A 771 -60.12 5.76 11.44
N ARG A 772 -60.69 4.70 10.90
CA ARG A 772 -60.82 3.41 11.58
C ARG A 772 -60.09 2.34 10.80
N ASP A 773 -59.31 1.54 11.51
CA ASP A 773 -58.74 0.32 10.95
C ASP A 773 -59.85 -0.71 10.66
N LYS A 774 -59.47 -1.85 10.08
CA LYS A 774 -60.35 -2.97 9.79
C LYS A 774 -61.00 -3.60 11.03
N SER A 775 -60.38 -3.44 12.20
CA SER A 775 -60.93 -3.85 13.49
C SER A 775 -61.97 -2.85 14.04
N GLY A 776 -62.08 -1.67 13.42
CA GLY A 776 -62.94 -0.57 13.84
C GLY A 776 -62.30 0.36 14.87
N ASN A 777 -61.02 0.18 15.18
CA ASN A 777 -60.25 0.98 16.12
C ASN A 777 -59.82 2.30 15.47
N THR A 778 -59.95 3.40 16.21
CA THR A 778 -59.37 4.70 15.84
C THR A 778 -57.95 4.84 16.38
N PRO A 779 -57.15 5.85 15.97
CA PRO A 779 -55.80 6.02 16.50
C PRO A 779 -55.76 6.11 18.03
N PHE A 780 -56.79 6.70 18.64
CA PHE A 780 -56.94 6.73 20.10
C PHE A 780 -57.16 5.34 20.69
N ALA A 781 -58.00 4.51 20.05
CA ALA A 781 -58.24 3.13 20.46
C ALA A 781 -56.94 2.30 20.42
N THR A 782 -56.19 2.44 19.32
CA THR A 782 -54.90 1.77 19.14
C THR A 782 -53.91 2.23 20.22
N ALA A 783 -53.87 3.52 20.57
CA ALA A 783 -53.02 4.01 21.65
C ALA A 783 -53.36 3.37 23.01
N LEU A 784 -54.63 3.09 23.29
CA LEU A 784 -55.05 2.38 24.50
C LEU A 784 -54.68 0.90 24.45
N ASP A 785 -54.95 0.21 23.34
CA ASP A 785 -54.62 -1.22 23.18
C ASP A 785 -53.11 -1.48 23.32
N PHE A 786 -52.27 -0.56 22.84
CA PHE A 786 -50.79 -0.61 22.96
C PHE A 786 -50.24 0.10 24.21
N ARG A 787 -51.11 0.62 25.10
CA ARG A 787 -50.75 1.34 26.34
C ARG A 787 -49.83 2.56 26.15
N ASN A 788 -49.90 3.22 24.99
CA ASN A 788 -49.20 4.48 24.76
C ASN A 788 -50.03 5.66 25.30
N HIS A 789 -49.92 5.90 26.60
CA HIS A 789 -50.60 6.99 27.30
C HIS A 789 -50.21 8.38 26.77
N ASN A 790 -48.96 8.56 26.35
CA ASN A 790 -48.47 9.84 25.80
C ASN A 790 -49.14 10.16 24.47
N ALA A 791 -49.22 9.18 23.56
CA ALA A 791 -49.94 9.31 22.30
C ALA A 791 -51.43 9.57 22.53
N ALA A 792 -52.06 8.83 23.45
CA ALA A 792 -53.46 9.01 23.80
C ALA A 792 -53.74 10.43 24.35
N GLN A 793 -52.88 10.96 25.23
CA GLN A 793 -53.00 12.34 25.73
C GLN A 793 -52.86 13.38 24.62
N ARG A 794 -51.86 13.24 23.74
CA ARG A 794 -51.66 14.17 22.62
C ARG A 794 -52.81 14.14 21.61
N ILE A 795 -53.41 12.96 21.39
CA ILE A 795 -54.62 12.84 20.57
C ILE A 795 -55.78 13.58 21.22
N LEU A 796 -55.93 13.50 22.54
CA LEU A 796 -56.99 14.21 23.28
C LEU A 796 -56.79 15.73 23.28
N ASP A 797 -55.56 16.21 23.37
CA ASP A 797 -55.25 17.64 23.29
C ASP A 797 -55.77 18.26 21.98
N ARG A 798 -55.75 17.46 20.89
CA ARG A 798 -56.24 17.88 19.57
C ARG A 798 -57.70 17.53 19.31
N PHE A 799 -58.15 16.38 19.82
CA PHE A 799 -59.51 15.87 19.65
C PHE A 799 -60.08 15.44 21.02
N PRO A 800 -60.60 16.40 21.82
CA PRO A 800 -61.07 16.13 23.19
C PRO A 800 -62.17 15.07 23.27
N THR A 801 -63.00 14.96 22.24
CA THR A 801 -64.08 13.96 22.14
C THR A 801 -63.58 12.58 21.71
N ALA A 802 -62.26 12.33 21.62
CA ALA A 802 -61.70 11.03 21.23
C ALA A 802 -62.19 9.90 22.15
N ALA A 803 -62.13 10.13 23.47
CA ALA A 803 -62.45 9.12 24.47
C ALA A 803 -63.94 8.74 24.52
N GLU A 804 -64.82 9.58 23.96
CA GLU A 804 -66.27 9.37 23.93
C GLU A 804 -66.74 8.66 22.66
N GLN A 805 -65.85 8.43 21.69
CA GLN A 805 -66.20 7.69 20.48
C GLN A 805 -66.68 6.28 20.82
N MET A 806 -67.64 5.82 20.03
CA MET A 806 -68.31 4.55 20.26
C MET A 806 -68.01 3.57 19.12
N ASP A 807 -68.01 2.29 19.45
CA ASP A 807 -68.00 1.22 18.47
C ASP A 807 -69.39 1.00 17.83
N ILE A 808 -69.48 0.07 16.87
CA ILE A 808 -70.74 -0.29 16.20
C ILE A 808 -71.82 -0.85 17.15
N ARG A 809 -71.44 -1.26 18.37
CA ARG A 809 -72.36 -1.77 19.40
C ARG A 809 -72.72 -0.70 20.44
N GLY A 810 -72.28 0.54 20.23
CA GLY A 810 -72.55 1.63 21.16
C GLY A 810 -71.77 1.52 22.47
N ARG A 811 -70.55 1.01 22.44
CA ARG A 811 -69.64 0.96 23.60
C ARG A 811 -68.53 2.00 23.41
N ASN A 812 -68.24 2.79 24.44
CA ASN A 812 -67.07 3.66 24.45
C ASN A 812 -65.84 2.90 24.97
N PHE A 813 -64.69 3.56 25.01
CA PHE A 813 -63.44 2.95 25.47
C PHE A 813 -63.48 2.51 26.94
N LEU A 814 -64.18 3.25 27.80
CA LEU A 814 -64.36 2.88 29.20
C LEU A 814 -65.14 1.55 29.33
N HIS A 815 -66.21 1.38 28.56
CA HIS A 815 -66.96 0.11 28.51
C HIS A 815 -66.09 -1.05 28.03
N LEU A 816 -65.27 -0.85 26.99
CA LEU A 816 -64.38 -1.88 26.47
C LEU A 816 -63.29 -2.27 27.46
N ALA A 817 -62.67 -1.29 28.14
CA ALA A 817 -61.66 -1.54 29.17
C ALA A 817 -62.23 -2.34 30.35
N ILE A 818 -63.44 -2.01 30.80
CA ILE A 818 -64.12 -2.75 31.88
C ILE A 818 -64.47 -4.17 31.45
N LEU A 819 -64.96 -4.38 30.21
CA LEU A 819 -65.29 -5.71 29.69
C LEU A 819 -64.05 -6.60 29.50
N LYS A 820 -62.89 -6.00 29.16
CA LYS A 820 -61.59 -6.69 29.08
C LYS A 820 -60.94 -6.89 30.47
N ASP A 821 -61.54 -6.36 31.53
CA ASP A 821 -60.99 -6.33 32.91
C ASP A 821 -59.63 -5.60 33.01
N ASP A 822 -59.40 -4.61 32.13
CA ASP A 822 -58.15 -3.85 32.05
C ASP A 822 -58.15 -2.65 32.99
N LEU A 823 -57.69 -2.88 34.23
CA LEU A 823 -57.63 -1.86 35.28
C LEU A 823 -56.76 -0.65 34.90
N GLU A 824 -55.65 -0.84 34.19
CA GLU A 824 -54.73 0.27 33.85
C GLU A 824 -55.38 1.23 32.86
N SER A 825 -56.00 0.71 31.79
CA SER A 825 -56.76 1.52 30.85
C SER A 825 -57.94 2.22 31.51
N VAL A 826 -58.61 1.55 32.47
CA VAL A 826 -59.66 2.20 33.28
C VAL A 826 -59.09 3.35 34.09
N LEU A 827 -58.01 3.16 34.85
CA LEU A 827 -57.40 4.22 35.66
C LEU A 827 -56.95 5.41 34.80
N PHE A 828 -56.38 5.15 33.63
CA PHE A 828 -55.97 6.17 32.68
C PHE A 828 -57.18 6.98 32.15
N LEU A 829 -58.25 6.31 31.72
CA LEU A 829 -59.47 6.96 31.25
C LEU A 829 -60.15 7.78 32.37
N LEU A 830 -60.08 7.31 33.61
CA LEU A 830 -60.57 8.06 34.78
C LEU A 830 -59.72 9.31 35.06
N ALA A 831 -58.40 9.22 34.88
CA ALA A 831 -57.51 10.38 35.02
C ALA A 831 -57.81 11.48 33.98
N ILE A 832 -58.31 11.09 32.80
CA ILE A 832 -58.76 12.00 31.72
C ILE A 832 -60.16 12.60 31.99
N GLN A 833 -60.85 12.18 33.06
CA GLN A 833 -62.20 12.64 33.43
C GLN A 833 -63.29 12.26 32.40
N VAL A 834 -63.19 11.07 31.80
CA VAL A 834 -64.25 10.51 30.94
C VAL A 834 -65.55 10.33 31.74
N ASP A 835 -66.71 10.50 31.09
CA ASP A 835 -68.01 10.31 31.74
C ASP A 835 -68.24 8.87 32.21
N VAL A 836 -68.13 8.67 33.52
CA VAL A 836 -68.32 7.40 34.24
C VAL A 836 -69.78 6.96 34.33
N ASN A 837 -70.73 7.75 33.83
CA ASN A 837 -72.16 7.42 33.81
C ASN A 837 -72.71 7.25 32.39
N SER A 838 -71.83 7.25 31.38
CA SER A 838 -72.19 7.00 29.98
C SER A 838 -72.86 5.63 29.80
N ARG A 839 -73.86 5.53 28.91
CA ARG A 839 -74.60 4.27 28.71
C ARG A 839 -74.16 3.54 27.46
N VAL A 840 -74.07 2.22 27.55
CA VAL A 840 -73.94 1.37 26.35
C VAL A 840 -75.21 1.54 25.52
N HIS A 841 -75.10 1.75 24.21
CA HIS A 841 -76.29 1.88 23.34
C HIS A 841 -76.80 0.52 22.84
N ASP A 842 -76.73 -0.50 23.69
CA ASP A 842 -77.28 -1.83 23.45
C ASP A 842 -78.70 -1.95 24.05
N ALA A 843 -79.26 -3.16 23.99
CA ALA A 843 -80.59 -3.42 24.53
C ALA A 843 -80.68 -3.23 26.06
N ASN A 844 -79.56 -3.33 26.78
CA ASN A 844 -79.53 -3.27 28.24
C ASN A 844 -79.32 -1.85 28.75
N GLN A 845 -78.73 -0.94 27.96
CA GLN A 845 -78.43 0.44 28.39
C GLN A 845 -77.61 0.50 29.69
N SER A 846 -76.70 -0.47 29.86
CA SER A 846 -75.88 -0.61 31.06
C SER A 846 -74.90 0.56 31.21
N SER A 847 -74.76 1.08 32.44
CA SER A 847 -73.70 2.04 32.79
C SER A 847 -72.36 1.31 33.04
N PRO A 848 -71.22 2.02 33.13
CA PRO A 848 -69.91 1.41 33.37
C PRO A 848 -69.90 0.65 34.70
N LEU A 849 -70.64 1.14 35.71
CA LEU A 849 -70.79 0.46 36.99
C LEU A 849 -71.59 -0.85 36.90
N HIS A 850 -72.58 -0.94 36.02
CA HIS A 850 -73.28 -2.21 35.74
C HIS A 850 -72.34 -3.24 35.11
N LEU A 851 -71.44 -2.81 34.21
CA LEU A 851 -70.45 -3.69 33.61
C LEU A 851 -69.38 -4.11 34.63
N ALA A 852 -68.92 -3.19 35.48
CA ALA A 852 -67.95 -3.48 36.54
C ALA A 852 -68.53 -4.40 37.62
N ALA A 853 -69.82 -4.29 37.93
CA ALA A 853 -70.52 -5.24 38.80
C ALA A 853 -70.47 -6.68 38.24
N ALA A 854 -70.40 -6.84 36.92
CA ALA A 854 -70.25 -8.12 36.26
C ALA A 854 -68.78 -8.56 36.04
N SER A 855 -67.81 -7.65 36.24
CA SER A 855 -66.38 -7.98 36.11
C SER A 855 -65.90 -8.78 37.32
N GLN A 856 -64.70 -9.35 37.27
CA GLN A 856 -64.11 -10.07 38.43
C GLN A 856 -63.25 -9.14 39.29
N ASN A 857 -62.82 -8.00 38.76
CA ASN A 857 -61.92 -7.10 39.44
C ASN A 857 -62.65 -6.06 40.32
N GLU A 858 -62.60 -6.27 41.63
CA GLU A 858 -63.14 -5.36 42.64
C GLU A 858 -62.59 -3.92 42.50
N MET A 859 -61.32 -3.78 42.09
CA MET A 859 -60.68 -2.47 41.99
C MET A 859 -61.35 -1.60 40.92
N ILE A 860 -61.83 -2.18 39.82
CA ILE A 860 -62.55 -1.42 38.79
C ILE A 860 -63.83 -0.84 39.38
N THR A 861 -64.60 -1.66 40.12
CA THR A 861 -65.83 -1.22 40.79
C THR A 861 -65.54 -0.11 41.80
N ARG A 862 -64.53 -0.27 42.66
CA ARG A 862 -64.15 0.74 43.66
C ARG A 862 -63.69 2.05 43.02
N ASN A 863 -62.84 1.99 41.99
CA ASN A 863 -62.33 3.19 41.33
C ASN A 863 -63.45 3.95 40.58
N LEU A 864 -64.41 3.26 39.97
CA LEU A 864 -65.58 3.90 39.37
C LEU A 864 -66.45 4.60 40.41
N ILE A 865 -66.67 3.98 41.58
CA ILE A 865 -67.41 4.61 42.69
C ILE A 865 -66.68 5.87 43.17
N LEU A 866 -65.36 5.79 43.36
CA LEU A 866 -64.53 6.95 43.75
C LEU A 866 -64.57 8.07 42.70
N ALA A 867 -64.68 7.72 41.41
CA ALA A 867 -64.81 8.67 40.31
C ALA A 867 -66.23 9.25 40.14
N GLY A 868 -67.18 8.92 41.02
CA GLY A 868 -68.53 9.49 41.02
C GLY A 868 -69.57 8.72 40.20
N ALA A 869 -69.36 7.43 39.98
CA ALA A 869 -70.36 6.58 39.34
C ALA A 869 -71.64 6.49 40.19
N ARG A 870 -72.80 6.62 39.54
CA ARG A 870 -74.11 6.59 40.21
C ARG A 870 -74.51 5.16 40.55
N MET A 871 -74.56 4.85 41.85
CA MET A 871 -74.73 3.50 42.38
C MET A 871 -76.13 2.91 42.19
N ASN A 872 -77.16 3.77 42.16
CA ASN A 872 -78.57 3.35 42.15
C ASN A 872 -79.25 3.60 40.79
N GLU A 873 -78.47 3.76 39.72
CA GLU A 873 -79.07 3.81 38.37
C GLU A 873 -79.61 2.44 37.98
N ARG A 874 -80.71 2.46 37.23
CA ARG A 874 -81.32 1.26 36.68
C ARG A 874 -80.95 1.11 35.21
N ASP A 875 -80.60 -0.11 34.82
CA ASP A 875 -80.51 -0.50 33.42
C ASP A 875 -81.90 -0.58 32.76
N ALA A 876 -81.96 -0.88 31.45
CA ALA A 876 -83.22 -1.01 30.71
C ALA A 876 -84.12 -2.15 31.25
N VAL A 877 -83.55 -3.13 31.97
CA VAL A 877 -84.24 -4.27 32.59
C VAL A 877 -84.63 -3.95 34.05
N GLN A 878 -84.51 -2.69 34.48
CA GLN A 878 -84.78 -2.23 35.85
C GLN A 878 -83.86 -2.86 36.92
N LYS A 879 -82.68 -3.37 36.53
CA LYS A 879 -81.69 -3.89 37.48
C LYS A 879 -80.73 -2.79 37.91
N LEU A 880 -80.34 -2.82 39.18
CA LEU A 880 -79.25 -2.01 39.70
C LEU A 880 -77.91 -2.73 39.49
N PRO A 881 -76.76 -2.04 39.54
CA PRO A 881 -75.45 -2.68 39.56
C PRO A 881 -75.33 -3.75 40.64
N LEU A 882 -75.94 -3.53 41.82
CA LEU A 882 -76.00 -4.51 42.90
C LEU A 882 -76.71 -5.81 42.48
N HIS A 883 -77.83 -5.72 41.75
CA HIS A 883 -78.53 -6.91 41.24
C HIS A 883 -77.66 -7.71 40.27
N ILE A 884 -76.91 -7.03 39.39
CA ILE A 884 -76.00 -7.70 38.45
C ILE A 884 -74.82 -8.36 39.18
N ALA A 885 -74.22 -7.67 40.17
CA ALA A 885 -73.13 -8.23 40.97
C ALA A 885 -73.57 -9.52 41.68
N ILE A 886 -74.79 -9.53 42.22
CA ILE A 886 -75.40 -10.70 42.83
C ILE A 886 -75.64 -11.79 41.78
N GLU A 887 -76.29 -11.51 40.64
CA GLU A 887 -76.51 -12.55 39.62
C GLU A 887 -75.22 -13.21 39.11
N ARG A 888 -74.12 -12.46 39.07
CA ARG A 888 -72.80 -12.95 38.66
C ARG A 888 -72.00 -13.61 39.79
N GLY A 889 -72.45 -13.49 41.04
CA GLY A 889 -71.78 -14.05 42.21
C GLY A 889 -70.51 -13.29 42.61
N ASN A 890 -70.40 -12.02 42.24
CA ASN A 890 -69.26 -11.19 42.54
C ASN A 890 -69.36 -10.61 43.96
N LEU A 891 -69.03 -11.43 44.96
CA LEU A 891 -69.04 -11.01 46.37
C LEU A 891 -68.20 -9.74 46.62
N PRO A 892 -66.97 -9.59 46.08
CA PRO A 892 -66.20 -8.35 46.25
C PRO A 892 -66.93 -7.08 45.76
N ALA A 893 -67.55 -7.11 44.57
CA ALA A 893 -68.35 -5.97 44.10
C ALA A 893 -69.60 -5.74 44.95
N VAL A 894 -70.26 -6.80 45.42
CA VAL A 894 -71.39 -6.69 46.36
C VAL A 894 -70.94 -5.99 47.65
N SER A 895 -69.86 -6.43 48.28
CA SER A 895 -69.32 -5.79 49.48
C SER A 895 -68.93 -4.34 49.22
N ALA A 896 -68.26 -4.04 48.10
CA ALA A 896 -67.90 -2.67 47.73
C ALA A 896 -69.13 -1.75 47.53
N LEU A 897 -70.19 -2.26 46.89
CA LEU A 897 -71.43 -1.52 46.69
C LEU A 897 -72.20 -1.30 48.00
N ILE A 898 -72.28 -2.31 48.88
CA ILE A 898 -72.94 -2.21 50.19
C ILE A 898 -72.21 -1.20 51.09
N GLN A 899 -70.87 -1.26 51.15
CA GLN A 899 -70.04 -0.33 51.93
C GLN A 899 -70.23 1.13 51.50
N ASN A 900 -70.61 1.37 50.24
CA ASN A 900 -70.85 2.71 49.70
C ASN A 900 -72.35 3.10 49.68
N ASN A 901 -73.22 2.42 50.42
CA ASN A 901 -74.66 2.70 50.52
C ASN A 901 -75.47 2.48 49.22
N ALA A 902 -75.18 1.41 48.47
CA ALA A 902 -76.08 0.95 47.41
C ALA A 902 -77.46 0.56 47.99
N ASP A 903 -78.52 0.85 47.24
CA ASP A 903 -79.89 0.52 47.64
C ASP A 903 -80.19 -0.97 47.44
N TYR A 904 -80.14 -1.73 48.53
CA TYR A 904 -80.42 -3.17 48.56
C TYR A 904 -81.92 -3.52 48.65
N ASP A 905 -82.79 -2.54 48.93
CA ASP A 905 -84.25 -2.72 48.97
C ASP A 905 -84.91 -2.40 47.63
N ALA A 906 -84.19 -1.74 46.73
CA ALA A 906 -84.62 -1.54 45.35
C ALA A 906 -85.00 -2.88 44.69
N THR A 907 -86.09 -2.86 43.94
CA THR A 907 -86.62 -4.05 43.28
C THR A 907 -86.31 -4.08 41.79
N ASP A 908 -86.05 -5.28 41.26
CA ASP A 908 -85.96 -5.54 39.81
C ASP A 908 -87.34 -5.54 39.12
N ALA A 909 -87.38 -5.82 37.82
CA ALA A 909 -88.63 -5.88 37.04
C ALA A 909 -89.66 -6.91 37.56
N ASP A 910 -89.23 -7.95 38.27
CA ASP A 910 -90.08 -8.99 38.86
C ASP A 910 -90.52 -8.63 40.30
N GLY A 911 -90.07 -7.50 40.83
CA GLY A 911 -90.30 -7.09 42.23
C GLY A 911 -89.33 -7.72 43.23
N ASN A 912 -88.24 -8.37 42.77
CA ASN A 912 -87.25 -8.99 43.64
C ASN A 912 -86.27 -7.95 44.16
N ASN A 913 -86.06 -7.89 45.48
CA ASN A 913 -84.93 -7.14 46.06
C ASN A 913 -83.61 -7.94 45.96
N ALA A 914 -82.50 -7.34 46.40
CA ALA A 914 -81.18 -7.96 46.39
C ALA A 914 -81.16 -9.38 47.01
N LEU A 915 -81.88 -9.58 48.13
CA LEU A 915 -81.90 -10.86 48.84
C LEU A 915 -82.67 -11.94 48.08
N HIS A 916 -83.78 -11.59 47.41
CA HIS A 916 -84.50 -12.55 46.53
C HIS A 916 -83.59 -13.09 45.44
N ILE A 917 -82.80 -12.22 44.81
CA ILE A 917 -81.89 -12.59 43.71
C ILE A 917 -80.75 -13.46 44.25
N ALA A 918 -80.14 -13.07 45.37
CA ALA A 918 -79.04 -13.82 46.00
C ALA A 918 -79.46 -15.25 46.37
N VAL A 919 -80.68 -15.39 46.89
CA VAL A 919 -81.29 -16.67 47.24
C VAL A 919 -81.63 -17.48 45.99
N ARG A 920 -82.23 -16.87 44.97
CA ARG A 920 -82.53 -17.52 43.68
C ARG A 920 -81.27 -18.09 43.02
N CYS A 921 -80.14 -17.39 43.16
CA CYS A 921 -78.83 -17.80 42.65
C CYS A 921 -78.07 -18.77 43.58
N ALA A 922 -78.64 -19.14 44.74
CA ALA A 922 -78.04 -20.04 45.73
C ALA A 922 -76.67 -19.60 46.28
N GLN A 923 -76.41 -18.30 46.38
CA GLN A 923 -75.10 -17.75 46.76
C GLN A 923 -74.97 -17.53 48.27
N PHE A 924 -74.59 -18.58 48.99
CA PHE A 924 -74.49 -18.55 50.46
C PHE A 924 -73.70 -17.36 51.01
N PHE A 925 -72.52 -17.06 50.47
CA PHE A 925 -71.68 -15.97 50.99
C PHE A 925 -72.28 -14.58 50.77
N ILE A 926 -72.95 -14.37 49.63
CA ILE A 926 -73.62 -13.10 49.33
C ILE A 926 -74.90 -12.95 50.17
N VAL A 927 -75.65 -14.02 50.37
CA VAL A 927 -76.79 -14.04 51.30
C VAL A 927 -76.33 -13.70 52.72
N ARG A 928 -75.21 -14.28 53.17
CA ARG A 928 -74.60 -13.95 54.46
C ARG A 928 -74.23 -12.48 54.55
N GLU A 929 -73.49 -11.96 53.57
CA GLU A 929 -73.09 -10.56 53.51
C GLU A 929 -74.31 -9.62 53.58
N LEU A 930 -75.36 -9.89 52.79
CA LEU A 930 -76.58 -9.09 52.80
C LEU A 930 -77.31 -9.15 54.16
N LEU A 931 -77.35 -10.31 54.82
CA LEU A 931 -78.02 -10.46 56.11
C LEU A 931 -77.21 -9.88 57.29
N THR A 932 -75.87 -9.83 57.20
CA THR A 932 -75.01 -9.37 58.31
C THR A 932 -74.58 -7.92 58.16
N GLU A 933 -74.22 -7.48 56.94
CA GLU A 933 -73.64 -6.16 56.67
C GLU A 933 -74.67 -5.15 56.14
N SER A 934 -75.91 -5.57 55.87
CA SER A 934 -76.98 -4.69 55.38
C SER A 934 -78.25 -4.77 56.23
N ARG A 935 -79.17 -3.81 56.04
CA ARG A 935 -80.50 -3.81 56.67
C ARG A 935 -81.59 -4.18 55.66
N VAL A 936 -81.28 -5.08 54.73
CA VAL A 936 -82.20 -5.50 53.68
C VAL A 936 -83.49 -6.06 54.27
N ASN A 937 -84.63 -5.68 53.69
CA ASN A 937 -85.92 -6.21 54.09
C ASN A 937 -86.08 -7.66 53.61
N ALA A 938 -85.71 -8.60 54.47
CA ALA A 938 -85.80 -10.03 54.18
C ALA A 938 -87.24 -10.59 54.16
N GLU A 939 -88.22 -9.81 54.60
CA GLU A 939 -89.65 -10.15 54.57
C GLU A 939 -90.36 -9.54 53.35
N ALA A 940 -89.66 -8.75 52.53
CA ALA A 940 -90.23 -8.17 51.32
C ALA A 940 -90.81 -9.27 50.42
N THR A 941 -91.86 -8.94 49.67
CA THR A 941 -92.49 -9.87 48.72
C THR A 941 -92.38 -9.33 47.31
N ASN A 942 -92.09 -10.23 46.36
CA ASN A 942 -92.08 -9.89 44.94
C ASN A 942 -93.49 -9.78 44.35
N LEU A 943 -93.62 -9.53 43.04
CA LEU A 943 -94.93 -9.38 42.36
C LEU A 943 -95.83 -10.62 42.48
N LYS A 944 -95.30 -11.78 42.85
CA LYS A 944 -96.03 -13.04 43.10
C LYS A 944 -96.33 -13.27 44.59
N GLY A 945 -96.11 -12.28 45.44
CA GLY A 945 -96.29 -12.38 46.89
C GLY A 945 -95.30 -13.32 47.58
N ARG A 946 -94.18 -13.64 46.93
CA ARG A 946 -93.15 -14.57 47.45
C ARG A 946 -92.08 -13.77 48.15
N ASN A 947 -91.75 -14.16 49.38
CA ASN A 947 -90.56 -13.67 50.07
C ASN A 947 -89.31 -14.47 49.64
N PRO A 948 -88.08 -14.06 50.02
CA PRO A 948 -86.86 -14.76 49.66
C PRO A 948 -86.87 -16.25 50.05
N LEU A 949 -87.47 -16.62 51.18
CA LEU A 949 -87.59 -18.02 51.61
C LEU A 949 -88.50 -18.85 50.68
N HIS A 950 -89.56 -18.27 50.12
CA HIS A 950 -90.36 -18.94 49.09
C HIS A 950 -89.54 -19.21 47.83
N GLU A 951 -88.71 -18.26 47.39
CA GLU A 951 -87.82 -18.45 46.24
C GLU A 951 -86.73 -19.49 46.51
N LEU A 952 -86.20 -19.57 47.75
CA LEU A 952 -85.28 -20.62 48.19
C LEU A 952 -85.87 -22.02 47.97
N CYS A 953 -87.06 -22.25 48.53
CA CYS A 953 -87.75 -23.54 48.45
C CYS A 953 -88.26 -23.87 47.03
N ARG A 954 -88.46 -22.86 46.18
CA ARG A 954 -88.95 -23.03 44.81
C ARG A 954 -87.85 -23.35 43.81
N VAL A 955 -86.65 -22.77 43.96
CA VAL A 955 -85.61 -22.80 42.93
C VAL A 955 -84.45 -23.72 43.32
N VAL A 956 -83.91 -23.59 44.53
CA VAL A 956 -82.63 -24.24 44.91
C VAL A 956 -82.86 -25.69 45.32
N GLU A 957 -82.17 -26.64 44.68
CA GLU A 957 -82.26 -28.09 44.99
C GLU A 957 -81.08 -28.61 45.83
N ASP A 958 -80.04 -27.79 46.01
CA ASP A 958 -78.76 -28.18 46.62
C ASP A 958 -78.78 -28.21 48.15
N SER A 959 -77.78 -28.88 48.75
CA SER A 959 -77.53 -28.85 50.21
C SER A 959 -77.29 -27.45 50.77
N THR A 960 -76.84 -26.52 49.92
CA THR A 960 -76.70 -25.09 50.24
C THR A 960 -78.02 -24.45 50.61
N ALA A 961 -79.16 -24.93 50.08
CA ALA A 961 -80.46 -24.40 50.42
C ALA A 961 -80.79 -24.59 51.91
N GLY A 962 -80.41 -25.73 52.48
CA GLY A 962 -80.54 -25.99 53.91
C GLY A 962 -79.72 -25.01 54.74
N LEU A 963 -78.45 -24.78 54.37
CA LEU A 963 -77.56 -23.83 55.06
C LEU A 963 -78.06 -22.39 54.97
N ILE A 964 -78.59 -21.98 53.81
CA ILE A 964 -79.22 -20.67 53.63
C ILE A 964 -80.45 -20.55 54.54
N CYS A 965 -81.32 -21.58 54.57
CA CYS A 965 -82.49 -21.58 55.43
C CYS A 965 -82.13 -21.51 56.92
N GLU A 966 -81.09 -22.22 57.36
CA GLU A 966 -80.56 -22.13 58.72
C GLU A 966 -80.05 -20.71 59.01
N LEU A 967 -79.29 -20.11 58.09
CA LEU A 967 -78.79 -18.75 58.22
C LEU A 967 -79.92 -17.71 58.32
N PHE A 968 -81.01 -17.85 57.56
CA PHE A 968 -82.21 -17.00 57.71
C PHE A 968 -82.81 -17.09 59.11
N LEU A 969 -82.87 -18.30 59.69
CA LEU A 969 -83.45 -18.54 61.00
C LEU A 969 -82.50 -18.14 62.15
N GLU A 970 -81.18 -18.26 61.96
CA GLU A 970 -80.16 -17.77 62.89
C GLU A 970 -80.12 -16.24 62.95
N SER A 971 -80.14 -15.59 61.78
CA SER A 971 -80.16 -14.12 61.68
C SER A 971 -81.50 -13.52 62.11
N MET A 972 -82.61 -14.22 61.84
CA MET A 972 -83.97 -13.78 62.18
C MET A 972 -84.81 -14.92 62.80
N PRO A 973 -84.74 -15.12 64.13
CA PRO A 973 -85.45 -16.21 64.81
C PRO A 973 -86.99 -16.13 64.72
N LYS A 974 -87.54 -14.95 64.41
CA LYS A 974 -88.98 -14.69 64.26
C LYS A 974 -89.44 -14.60 62.80
N TYR A 975 -88.61 -15.07 61.85
CA TYR A 975 -88.94 -14.99 60.43
C TYR A 975 -90.29 -15.67 60.12
N PRO A 976 -91.17 -15.05 59.31
CA PRO A 976 -92.52 -15.55 59.08
C PRO A 976 -92.55 -16.74 58.10
N ILE A 977 -92.21 -17.93 58.59
CA ILE A 977 -92.14 -19.18 57.79
C ILE A 977 -93.49 -19.74 57.32
N ASN A 978 -94.61 -19.24 57.87
CA ASN A 978 -95.95 -19.77 57.62
C ASN A 978 -96.81 -18.85 56.73
N ILE A 979 -96.29 -17.70 56.30
CA ILE A 979 -97.01 -16.82 55.37
C ILE A 979 -97.08 -17.51 54.00
N PRO A 980 -98.27 -17.62 53.39
CA PRO A 980 -98.40 -18.17 52.03
C PRO A 980 -98.12 -17.11 50.96
N ASP A 981 -97.68 -17.56 49.78
CA ASP A 981 -97.56 -16.71 48.59
C ASP A 981 -98.93 -16.39 47.92
N MET A 982 -98.92 -15.68 46.78
CA MET A 982 -100.17 -15.36 46.06
C MET A 982 -100.96 -16.59 45.61
N ASP A 983 -100.33 -17.75 45.46
CA ASP A 983 -100.98 -19.01 45.08
C ASP A 983 -101.48 -19.79 46.32
N GLY A 984 -101.19 -19.29 47.53
CA GLY A 984 -101.51 -19.94 48.80
C GLY A 984 -100.44 -20.93 49.27
N ASN A 985 -99.30 -21.03 48.59
CA ASN A 985 -98.26 -21.99 48.94
C ASN A 985 -97.39 -21.47 50.07
N THR A 986 -97.20 -22.26 51.12
CA THR A 986 -96.18 -21.98 52.15
C THR A 986 -94.79 -22.46 51.68
N PRO A 987 -93.69 -21.93 52.24
CA PRO A 987 -92.34 -22.42 51.95
C PRO A 987 -92.20 -23.94 52.18
N LEU A 988 -92.85 -24.46 53.23
CA LEU A 988 -92.89 -25.90 53.51
C LEU A 988 -93.57 -26.68 52.38
N LEU A 989 -94.73 -26.23 51.90
CA LEU A 989 -95.44 -26.90 50.81
C LEU A 989 -94.62 -26.91 49.52
N LEU A 990 -93.97 -25.79 49.17
CA LEU A 990 -93.10 -25.70 47.98
C LEU A 990 -91.93 -26.67 48.06
N SER A 991 -91.23 -26.71 49.21
CA SER A 991 -90.11 -27.64 49.42
C SER A 991 -90.56 -29.11 49.41
N PHE A 992 -91.75 -29.40 49.94
CA PHE A 992 -92.32 -30.75 49.95
C PHE A 992 -92.74 -31.21 48.55
N MET A 993 -93.40 -30.35 47.76
CA MET A 993 -93.80 -30.67 46.38
C MET A 993 -92.61 -31.03 45.48
N ARG A 994 -91.42 -30.49 45.79
CA ARG A 994 -90.16 -30.81 45.10
C ARG A 994 -89.36 -31.95 45.72
N GLY A 995 -89.81 -32.52 46.85
CA GLY A 995 -89.12 -33.62 47.54
C GLY A 995 -87.85 -33.21 48.30
N GLN A 996 -87.70 -31.94 48.69
CA GLN A 996 -86.49 -31.40 49.32
C GLN A 996 -86.41 -31.76 50.82
N SER A 997 -85.94 -32.98 51.11
CA SER A 997 -85.88 -33.52 52.48
C SER A 997 -85.14 -32.63 53.51
N PRO A 998 -83.97 -32.05 53.21
CA PRO A 998 -83.25 -31.21 54.18
C PRO A 998 -84.02 -29.94 54.56
N LEU A 999 -84.56 -29.21 53.58
CA LEU A 999 -85.35 -27.99 53.79
C LEU A 999 -86.63 -28.26 54.56
N CYS A 1000 -87.35 -29.33 54.20
CA CYS A 1000 -88.55 -29.74 54.93
C CYS A 1000 -88.25 -29.99 56.42
N LYS A 1001 -87.13 -30.67 56.73
CA LYS A 1001 -86.73 -30.94 58.11
C LYS A 1001 -86.39 -29.67 58.89
N ILE A 1002 -85.68 -28.73 58.28
CA ILE A 1002 -85.31 -27.45 58.92
C ILE A 1002 -86.56 -26.61 59.19
N LEU A 1003 -87.45 -26.45 58.20
CA LEU A 1003 -88.70 -25.70 58.35
C LEU A 1003 -89.63 -26.33 59.41
N VAL A 1004 -89.73 -27.66 59.44
CA VAL A 1004 -90.53 -28.37 60.46
C VAL A 1004 -89.92 -28.19 61.86
N LYS A 1005 -88.59 -28.25 62.01
CA LYS A 1005 -87.92 -27.93 63.28
C LYS A 1005 -88.17 -26.49 63.73
N ALA A 1006 -88.25 -25.55 62.78
CA ALA A 1006 -88.55 -24.15 63.03
C ALA A 1006 -90.05 -23.87 63.34
N GLY A 1007 -90.91 -24.89 63.30
CA GLY A 1007 -92.33 -24.76 63.63
C GLY A 1007 -93.23 -24.43 62.43
N ALA A 1008 -92.89 -24.90 61.23
CA ALA A 1008 -93.78 -24.77 60.07
C ALA A 1008 -95.10 -25.55 60.27
N CYS A 1009 -96.22 -25.00 59.79
CA CYS A 1009 -97.52 -25.64 59.86
C CYS A 1009 -97.66 -26.67 58.73
N LEU A 1010 -97.83 -27.95 59.11
CA LEU A 1010 -97.93 -29.06 58.15
C LEU A 1010 -99.27 -29.08 57.42
N GLY A 1011 -100.33 -28.59 58.05
CA GLY A 1011 -101.70 -28.72 57.55
C GLY A 1011 -102.19 -27.57 56.66
N THR A 1012 -101.37 -26.57 56.35
CA THR A 1012 -101.84 -25.42 55.52
C THR A 1012 -102.16 -25.86 54.09
N GLU A 1013 -103.31 -25.40 53.58
CA GLU A 1013 -103.77 -25.67 52.21
C GLU A 1013 -103.51 -24.45 51.31
N ASN A 1014 -103.06 -24.68 50.08
CA ASN A 1014 -102.98 -23.64 49.07
C ASN A 1014 -104.35 -23.34 48.45
N LYS A 1015 -104.44 -22.40 47.49
CA LYS A 1015 -105.71 -22.03 46.85
C LYS A 1015 -106.39 -23.19 46.09
N ASP A 1016 -105.61 -24.18 45.66
CA ASP A 1016 -106.11 -25.40 45.00
C ASP A 1016 -106.52 -26.49 46.02
N GLY A 1017 -106.44 -26.22 47.32
CA GLY A 1017 -106.73 -27.17 48.39
C GLY A 1017 -105.63 -28.22 48.61
N ILE A 1018 -104.44 -28.01 48.07
CA ILE A 1018 -103.28 -28.92 48.20
C ILE A 1018 -102.53 -28.64 49.50
N ASN A 1019 -102.20 -29.70 50.24
CA ASN A 1019 -101.33 -29.69 51.41
C ASN A 1019 -100.35 -30.87 51.35
N ILE A 1020 -99.39 -30.97 52.26
CA ILE A 1020 -98.38 -32.04 52.23
C ILE A 1020 -98.96 -33.46 52.41
N PHE A 1021 -100.21 -33.59 52.87
CA PHE A 1021 -100.86 -34.88 53.11
C PHE A 1021 -101.67 -35.39 51.92
N ASN A 1022 -102.11 -34.50 51.03
CA ASN A 1022 -102.86 -34.88 49.82
C ASN A 1022 -102.01 -34.84 48.55
N PHE A 1023 -100.86 -34.15 48.58
CA PHE A 1023 -99.88 -34.18 47.49
C PHE A 1023 -99.13 -35.51 47.48
N LYS A 1024 -99.14 -36.22 46.35
CA LYS A 1024 -98.47 -37.52 46.21
C LYS A 1024 -97.06 -37.36 45.66
N LEU A 1025 -96.07 -37.76 46.46
CA LEU A 1025 -94.68 -37.94 46.02
C LEU A 1025 -94.46 -39.38 45.53
N ALA A 1026 -93.31 -39.65 44.91
CA ALA A 1026 -92.95 -41.00 44.45
C ALA A 1026 -92.86 -42.02 45.60
N THR A 1027 -92.52 -41.57 46.81
CA THR A 1027 -92.51 -42.38 48.03
C THR A 1027 -93.08 -41.60 49.22
N ASP A 1028 -93.85 -42.28 50.08
CA ASP A 1028 -94.41 -41.68 51.31
C ASP A 1028 -93.36 -41.56 52.44
N GLN A 1029 -92.13 -42.05 52.21
CA GLN A 1029 -91.04 -42.05 53.18
C GLN A 1029 -90.70 -40.65 53.69
N LEU A 1030 -90.77 -39.62 52.83
CA LEU A 1030 -90.48 -38.25 53.25
C LEU A 1030 -91.51 -37.75 54.27
N LEU A 1031 -92.80 -37.93 54.00
CA LEU A 1031 -93.87 -37.52 54.91
C LEU A 1031 -93.80 -38.26 56.25
N HIS A 1032 -93.58 -39.58 56.21
CA HIS A 1032 -93.43 -40.38 57.43
C HIS A 1032 -92.22 -39.96 58.25
N ASN A 1033 -91.06 -39.74 57.62
CA ASN A 1033 -89.86 -39.27 58.30
C ASN A 1033 -90.03 -37.88 58.92
N LEU A 1034 -90.71 -36.94 58.24
CA LEU A 1034 -91.00 -35.62 58.79
C LEU A 1034 -91.91 -35.71 60.01
N LEU A 1035 -92.96 -36.53 59.95
CA LEU A 1035 -93.87 -36.76 61.06
C LEU A 1035 -93.17 -37.43 62.25
N ASP A 1036 -92.25 -38.35 62.01
CA ASP A 1036 -91.47 -39.00 63.07
C ASP A 1036 -90.48 -38.04 63.73
N GLN A 1037 -89.79 -37.20 62.94
CA GLN A 1037 -88.77 -36.27 63.42
C GLN A 1037 -89.32 -34.95 63.98
N LEU A 1038 -90.64 -34.79 64.11
CA LEU A 1038 -91.25 -33.62 64.77
C LEU A 1038 -90.70 -33.44 66.20
N PRO A 1039 -90.15 -32.26 66.56
CA PRO A 1039 -89.65 -32.00 67.92
C PRO A 1039 -90.76 -31.62 68.92
N GLN A 1040 -91.85 -31.02 68.44
CA GLN A 1040 -92.99 -30.58 69.25
C GLN A 1040 -94.31 -30.65 68.45
N GLU A 1041 -95.45 -30.42 69.11
CA GLU A 1041 -96.74 -30.30 68.41
C GLU A 1041 -96.66 -29.23 67.31
N SER A 1042 -97.04 -29.57 66.08
CA SER A 1042 -97.06 -28.60 64.98
C SER A 1042 -98.18 -27.57 65.17
N PRO A 1043 -98.01 -26.31 64.73
CA PRO A 1043 -99.08 -25.32 64.75
C PRO A 1043 -100.35 -25.83 64.07
N TRP A 1044 -101.50 -25.45 64.61
CA TRP A 1044 -102.79 -25.88 64.08
C TRP A 1044 -103.09 -25.19 62.76
N ALA A 1045 -103.47 -25.99 61.77
CA ALA A 1045 -104.00 -25.47 60.52
C ALA A 1045 -105.42 -24.93 60.72
N GLU A 1046 -105.83 -24.01 59.86
CA GLU A 1046 -107.20 -23.56 59.75
C GLU A 1046 -107.75 -23.97 58.38
N SER A 1047 -108.88 -24.68 58.39
CA SER A 1047 -109.63 -25.04 57.18
C SER A 1047 -111.11 -25.17 57.53
N ASP A 1048 -111.96 -24.91 56.54
CA ASP A 1048 -113.41 -25.10 56.62
C ASP A 1048 -113.86 -26.49 56.17
N TYR A 1049 -112.92 -27.31 55.70
CA TYR A 1049 -113.15 -28.68 55.29
C TYR A 1049 -112.31 -29.64 56.13
N CYS A 1050 -112.82 -30.86 56.34
CA CYS A 1050 -112.03 -31.94 56.93
C CYS A 1050 -110.90 -32.30 55.97
N GLN A 1051 -109.65 -32.14 56.40
CA GLN A 1051 -108.48 -32.28 55.52
C GLN A 1051 -108.20 -33.72 55.09
N HIS A 1052 -108.95 -34.70 55.59
CA HIS A 1052 -108.85 -36.10 55.18
C HIS A 1052 -110.00 -36.55 54.27
N CYS A 1053 -111.25 -36.22 54.62
CA CYS A 1053 -112.45 -36.68 53.88
C CYS A 1053 -113.20 -35.58 53.14
N THR A 1054 -112.63 -34.37 53.07
CA THR A 1054 -113.12 -33.18 52.34
C THR A 1054 -114.54 -32.71 52.66
N ASN A 1055 -115.19 -33.26 53.70
CA ASN A 1055 -116.48 -32.80 54.18
C ASN A 1055 -116.38 -31.40 54.82
N ARG A 1056 -117.27 -30.49 54.44
CA ARG A 1056 -117.37 -29.14 55.03
C ARG A 1056 -117.83 -29.20 56.48
N PHE A 1057 -117.14 -28.48 57.37
CA PHE A 1057 -117.57 -28.33 58.75
C PHE A 1057 -118.83 -27.47 58.82
N THR A 1058 -119.85 -27.98 59.52
CA THR A 1058 -121.11 -27.27 59.81
C THR A 1058 -121.21 -27.01 61.31
N ILE A 1059 -122.14 -26.17 61.76
CA ILE A 1059 -122.30 -25.79 63.18
C ILE A 1059 -122.47 -27.02 64.11
N THR A 1060 -123.01 -28.13 63.60
CA THR A 1060 -123.19 -29.38 64.35
C THR A 1060 -121.95 -30.29 64.37
N MET A 1061 -120.96 -30.04 63.50
CA MET A 1061 -119.72 -30.80 63.40
C MET A 1061 -118.57 -30.05 64.06
N ARG A 1062 -118.10 -30.55 65.21
CA ARG A 1062 -116.93 -29.97 65.90
C ARG A 1062 -115.66 -30.19 65.07
N LYS A 1063 -114.87 -29.13 64.91
CA LYS A 1063 -113.49 -29.20 64.37
C LYS A 1063 -112.60 -29.89 65.41
N HIS A 1064 -111.86 -30.92 65.00
CA HIS A 1064 -110.85 -31.57 65.82
C HIS A 1064 -109.48 -31.40 65.19
N HIS A 1065 -108.49 -30.99 65.97
CA HIS A 1065 -107.10 -30.91 65.52
C HIS A 1065 -106.35 -32.18 65.88
N CYS A 1066 -105.62 -32.75 64.92
CA CYS A 1066 -104.67 -33.82 65.22
C CYS A 1066 -103.58 -33.27 66.14
N ARG A 1067 -103.43 -33.84 67.33
CA ARG A 1067 -102.46 -33.36 68.32
C ARG A 1067 -101.00 -33.59 67.90
N HIS A 1068 -100.78 -34.40 66.86
CA HIS A 1068 -99.45 -34.69 66.32
C HIS A 1068 -99.08 -33.78 65.14
N CYS A 1069 -99.92 -33.72 64.10
CA CYS A 1069 -99.62 -33.01 62.85
C CYS A 1069 -100.45 -31.76 62.59
N GLY A 1070 -101.26 -31.30 63.56
CA GLY A 1070 -101.97 -30.02 63.48
C GLY A 1070 -103.13 -29.95 62.48
N ARG A 1071 -103.41 -31.03 61.72
CA ARG A 1071 -104.50 -31.08 60.72
C ARG A 1071 -105.88 -30.91 61.34
N VAL A 1072 -106.78 -30.25 60.61
CA VAL A 1072 -108.21 -30.11 60.96
C VAL A 1072 -109.00 -31.29 60.42
N LEU A 1073 -109.67 -32.03 61.30
CA LEU A 1073 -110.35 -33.29 61.00
C LEU A 1073 -111.73 -33.35 61.66
N CYS A 1074 -112.62 -34.17 61.09
CA CYS A 1074 -113.88 -34.52 61.72
C CYS A 1074 -113.69 -35.65 62.74
N SER A 1075 -114.67 -35.85 63.62
CA SER A 1075 -114.59 -36.85 64.69
C SER A 1075 -114.25 -38.25 64.18
N LYS A 1076 -114.78 -38.65 63.02
CA LYS A 1076 -114.50 -39.95 62.37
C LYS A 1076 -113.05 -40.11 61.89
N CYS A 1077 -112.44 -39.03 61.41
CA CYS A 1077 -111.07 -39.05 60.88
C CYS A 1077 -109.98 -38.87 61.96
N SER A 1078 -110.38 -38.50 63.18
CA SER A 1078 -109.51 -38.36 64.36
C SER A 1078 -109.88 -39.34 65.49
N CYS A 1079 -110.43 -40.51 65.15
CA CYS A 1079 -110.95 -41.48 66.13
C CYS A 1079 -109.87 -42.21 66.95
N ASN A 1080 -108.60 -42.10 66.57
CA ASN A 1080 -107.53 -42.87 67.20
C ASN A 1080 -106.93 -42.08 68.36
N ASP A 1081 -106.88 -42.70 69.54
CA ASP A 1081 -106.33 -42.12 70.76
C ASP A 1081 -105.02 -42.85 71.13
N VAL A 1082 -103.91 -42.10 71.20
CA VAL A 1082 -102.58 -42.64 71.53
C VAL A 1082 -101.78 -41.63 72.35
N PRO A 1083 -100.98 -42.05 73.35
CA PRO A 1083 -100.03 -41.14 74.02
C PRO A 1083 -98.89 -40.76 73.06
N ILE A 1084 -98.50 -39.49 73.02
CA ILE A 1084 -97.38 -39.01 72.20
C ILE A 1084 -96.17 -38.79 73.11
N LEU A 1085 -95.46 -39.88 73.40
CA LEU A 1085 -94.35 -39.89 74.36
C LEU A 1085 -93.22 -38.93 73.96
N LYS A 1086 -92.96 -38.77 72.65
CA LYS A 1086 -91.91 -37.86 72.15
C LYS A 1086 -92.17 -36.37 72.41
N PHE A 1087 -93.42 -35.99 72.69
CA PHE A 1087 -93.79 -34.62 73.09
C PHE A 1087 -93.98 -34.50 74.61
N GLY A 1088 -93.70 -35.55 75.39
CA GLY A 1088 -93.98 -35.60 76.82
C GLY A 1088 -95.47 -35.76 77.18
N ILE A 1089 -96.31 -36.15 76.21
CA ILE A 1089 -97.77 -36.29 76.37
C ILE A 1089 -98.09 -37.74 76.73
N ASN A 1090 -98.17 -38.02 78.03
CA ASN A 1090 -98.44 -39.36 78.56
C ASN A 1090 -99.94 -39.74 78.52
N LYS A 1091 -100.83 -38.77 78.31
CA LYS A 1091 -102.28 -39.01 78.18
C LYS A 1091 -102.63 -39.36 76.73
N PRO A 1092 -103.57 -40.31 76.50
CA PRO A 1092 -104.04 -40.58 75.15
C PRO A 1092 -104.70 -39.33 74.56
N VAL A 1093 -104.21 -38.90 73.40
CA VAL A 1093 -104.73 -37.74 72.65
C VAL A 1093 -105.13 -38.15 71.24
N ARG A 1094 -106.11 -37.41 70.68
CA ARG A 1094 -106.63 -37.69 69.34
C ARG A 1094 -105.59 -37.39 68.27
N VAL A 1095 -105.33 -38.38 67.44
CA VAL A 1095 -104.47 -38.29 66.27
C VAL A 1095 -105.19 -38.80 65.03
N CYS A 1096 -104.73 -38.35 63.86
CA CYS A 1096 -105.23 -38.86 62.59
C CYS A 1096 -104.69 -40.26 62.31
N THR A 1097 -105.30 -40.98 61.38
CA THR A 1097 -104.89 -42.33 60.96
C THR A 1097 -103.42 -42.38 60.50
N VAL A 1098 -102.98 -41.39 59.71
CA VAL A 1098 -101.58 -41.30 59.23
C VAL A 1098 -100.59 -41.16 60.40
N CYS A 1099 -100.88 -40.28 61.36
CA CYS A 1099 -100.03 -40.08 62.54
C CYS A 1099 -100.07 -41.26 63.50
N PHE A 1100 -101.23 -41.91 63.64
CA PHE A 1100 -101.37 -43.12 64.44
C PHE A 1100 -100.45 -44.23 63.93
N ASN A 1101 -100.41 -44.45 62.61
CA ASN A 1101 -99.53 -45.43 61.99
C ASN A 1101 -98.04 -45.10 62.22
N VAL A 1102 -97.64 -43.83 62.07
CA VAL A 1102 -96.25 -43.39 62.34
C VAL A 1102 -95.86 -43.57 63.81
N LEU A 1103 -96.76 -43.27 64.74
CA LEU A 1103 -96.50 -43.36 66.18
C LEU A 1103 -96.44 -44.80 66.72
N GLN A 1104 -97.10 -45.76 66.07
CA GLN A 1104 -97.06 -47.18 66.45
C GLN A 1104 -95.94 -47.96 65.74
N CYS A 1105 -95.66 -47.65 64.48
CA CYS A 1105 -94.67 -48.35 63.65
C CYS A 1105 -93.41 -47.50 63.49
N GLY A 1106 -92.54 -47.44 64.52
CA GLY A 1106 -91.25 -46.77 64.38
C GLY A 1106 -90.35 -47.47 63.35
N ASN A 1107 -90.22 -46.93 62.14
CA ASN A 1107 -89.30 -47.19 60.99
C ASN A 1107 -88.67 -48.59 60.74
N GLY A 1108 -89.08 -49.66 61.42
CA GLY A 1108 -88.43 -50.97 61.35
C GLY A 1108 -89.05 -51.98 60.38
N SER A 1109 -90.10 -51.63 59.64
CA SER A 1109 -90.75 -52.58 58.71
C SER A 1109 -91.62 -51.87 57.68
N LEU A 1110 -91.00 -51.42 56.58
CA LEU A 1110 -91.61 -51.11 55.27
C LEU A 1110 -90.46 -50.82 54.29
N SER A 1111 -89.85 -51.90 53.81
CA SER A 1111 -89.01 -51.96 52.61
C SER A 1111 -89.84 -51.75 51.35
#